data_AF-A0A9Q1KNR1-F1
#
_entry.id   AF-A0A9Q1KNR1-F1
#
_cell.length_a   1.000
_cell.length_b   1.000
_cell.length_c   1.000
_cell.angle_alpha   90.00
_cell.angle_beta   90.00
_cell.angle_gamma   90.00
#
_symmetry.space_group_name_H-M   'P 1'
#
loop_
_entity.id
_entity.type
_entity.pdbx_description
1 polymer ?
#
loop_
_entity_poly.entity_id
_entity_poly.type
_entity_poly.pdbx_seq_one_letter_code
_entity_poly.pdbx_strand_id
1 'polypeptide(L)'
;MGKILTPQLGFFLVLLCSCIAEAEYMKYKDPKVPVNLRVKDLLSRMTLDEKIGQMVQIERKVASADVMKNYFIGSVLSGGGSVPGPKASAEAWVNMVNDFQKGALSTRLGIPYIYGIDAVHGHNNVYNATIFPHNVGLGVTRDPELVKRIGAATALEVRATGIPYSFAPCIAVCRNPRWGRCYESYSEDHSIVQMMTEIIPGLQGDAPADYPKGFPYVAGKNKVAGCAKHFVGDGGTQKGINENNTLISLKGLLDIHMPAYLDSIKKGVATVMVSYSSWNGVKMHANRNLVTGYLKNKLKFRGFVISDWEGIDRITSPPHANYTYSVLAGVQAGIDMVMVPNNFQEFINDLKSLVTSNVIPMTRIDDAVRRILRVKFIMGLFENPMADLSLVNQIGSPEHRELAREAVRKSLVLLKNGKSAYKPLIPLPKKAPKILVAGSHADNLGYQCGGWTIEWQGVTGNDQTRGTTILTAVKNTVDPSTQVVFNENPDPNFVKSGGFSYAIVVVGERPYAETFGDSNNLTIPEPGPSTIKNVCGAVKCAVVVISGRPVVIQPYLATMEALVAAWLPGTEGQGVADLLFGDYGFTGKLARTGFKSVDQLPMNVGDPHYDPLFPFGFGLTTKSTKGAPMTNAQNDDDNDEYVKYKDENVPTMERVRDLLGRMTLAEKIGQMAQIEQSVATPDVLRDYGIGGVLSGGGDMPRLQATVMDWIDMANDFQNGSLSSRLGIPMLYGIDAVHGHNNVYRATIFPHNVGLGATRQVTALEVRATGIPYVFAPSIAVCRDPRWGRCYESFGEDPKLVQDMTSIIDGLQGLPDRLGAPHVNGLNKVAACAKHYVGDGGTTRGINENDIQIDRHGLLSIHMPAYFNAIIKGVSSIMASSSSWNGIKTHANYELLTKFLKGTLRFRGFVISDWAGIDKITEPERSNYTYSVEASINAGIDMVIVPYNYTDFIDTLTDLVNKDVVPMARIDDAVTRILRVKFSMGLFENPMADYTLIDQVGSQANRDLAREAVRKSLVLLKNGKDEDSPMLPLPKQSDRILVAGTHANNLGYQCGGWTISWQGLTGNNYTAGTTILSAITSAVHPNTEIIYSQNPDPNLVKSSNVSYAIVVVGELPYAESVGDDPDLNIIEPGQTTINNTCGVVRCVVVMITGRPVVIAPYLDNIDALVAAWLPGTEGQGVADVLFGDYGFTGKLPRTWFKTVDQLPMNVGDPNYDPLFPFGFGLATQPVNQDQN
;
A
#
# COMPACT_ATOMS: atom_id res chain seq x y z
N MET A 1 -74.15 -11.77 -69.83
CA MET A 1 -74.06 -11.11 -68.50
C MET A 1 -73.38 -12.06 -67.54
N GLY A 2 -72.46 -11.57 -66.71
CA GLY A 2 -71.98 -12.26 -65.50
C GLY A 2 -70.97 -13.39 -65.70
N LYS A 3 -69.69 -13.10 -65.41
CA LYS A 3 -68.58 -14.06 -65.35
C LYS A 3 -68.59 -14.84 -64.03
N ILE A 4 -67.97 -16.02 -64.12
CA ILE A 4 -68.03 -17.21 -63.28
C ILE A 4 -66.92 -17.26 -62.20
N LEU A 5 -67.23 -18.03 -61.16
CA LEU A 5 -66.52 -18.49 -59.96
C LEU A 5 -65.18 -19.27 -60.16
N THR A 6 -64.25 -19.10 -59.18
CA THR A 6 -63.25 -20.02 -58.49
C THR A 6 -62.50 -21.14 -59.25
N PRO A 7 -61.41 -21.82 -58.76
CA PRO A 7 -60.64 -21.81 -57.47
C PRO A 7 -59.07 -21.95 -57.58
N GLN A 8 -58.39 -22.08 -56.42
CA GLN A 8 -57.10 -22.74 -56.05
C GLN A 8 -55.91 -23.01 -57.02
N LEU A 9 -54.70 -22.83 -56.43
CA LEU A 9 -53.38 -23.49 -56.64
C LEU A 9 -52.49 -23.16 -57.88
N GLY A 10 -51.19 -22.91 -57.61
CA GLY A 10 -50.09 -23.31 -58.52
C GLY A 10 -48.91 -22.33 -58.72
N PHE A 11 -47.85 -22.52 -57.92
CA PHE A 11 -46.42 -22.23 -58.13
C PHE A 11 -45.94 -21.60 -59.47
N PHE A 12 -45.22 -20.48 -59.39
CA PHE A 12 -43.83 -20.27 -59.88
C PHE A 12 -43.42 -18.81 -59.64
N LEU A 13 -42.52 -18.53 -58.70
CA LEU A 13 -41.89 -17.21 -58.53
C LEU A 13 -40.38 -17.34 -58.80
N VAL A 14 -39.95 -16.78 -59.92
CA VAL A 14 -38.54 -16.60 -60.27
C VAL A 14 -38.00 -15.43 -59.47
N LEU A 15 -37.08 -15.72 -58.55
CA LEU A 15 -36.24 -14.76 -57.84
C LEU A 15 -35.26 -14.08 -58.80
N LEU A 16 -35.30 -12.76 -58.87
CA LEU A 16 -34.18 -11.93 -59.31
C LEU A 16 -33.72 -11.08 -58.12
N CYS A 17 -32.56 -11.48 -57.60
CA CYS A 17 -31.85 -10.91 -56.46
C CYS A 17 -31.63 -9.40 -56.59
N SER A 18 -32.17 -8.65 -55.64
CA SER A 18 -31.63 -7.37 -55.22
C SER A 18 -30.84 -7.62 -53.94
N CYS A 19 -29.53 -7.78 -54.04
CA CYS A 19 -28.64 -7.94 -52.88
C CYS A 19 -28.47 -6.59 -52.17
N ILE A 20 -29.33 -6.31 -51.19
CA ILE A 20 -29.03 -5.32 -50.16
C ILE A 20 -28.18 -6.06 -49.12
N ALA A 21 -26.87 -5.83 -49.14
CA ALA A 21 -25.97 -6.33 -48.11
C ALA A 21 -26.25 -5.57 -46.81
N GLU A 22 -26.96 -6.20 -45.87
CA GLU A 22 -26.98 -5.77 -44.48
C GLU A 22 -25.53 -5.82 -43.94
N ALA A 23 -24.98 -4.68 -43.55
CA ALA A 23 -23.66 -4.63 -42.92
C ALA A 23 -23.72 -5.38 -41.59
N GLU A 24 -23.02 -6.52 -41.50
CA GLU A 24 -22.94 -7.35 -40.30
C GLU A 24 -22.45 -6.51 -39.10
N TYR A 25 -23.27 -6.40 -38.04
CA TYR A 25 -22.93 -5.66 -36.83
C TYR A 25 -21.72 -6.29 -36.11
N MET A 26 -20.58 -5.60 -36.12
CA MET A 26 -19.32 -6.06 -35.50
C MET A 26 -19.21 -5.58 -34.05
N LYS A 27 -19.54 -6.43 -33.07
CA LYS A 27 -19.54 -6.10 -31.63
C LYS A 27 -18.23 -5.48 -31.15
N TYR A 28 -17.08 -5.94 -31.66
CA TYR A 28 -15.79 -5.40 -31.24
C TYR A 28 -15.57 -3.92 -31.61
N LYS A 29 -16.30 -3.37 -32.59
CA LYS A 29 -16.24 -1.96 -32.97
C LYS A 29 -17.14 -1.06 -32.13
N ASP A 30 -18.06 -1.62 -31.35
CA ASP A 30 -18.98 -0.84 -30.52
C ASP A 30 -18.35 -0.53 -29.14
N PRO A 31 -18.06 0.74 -28.82
CA PRO A 31 -17.45 1.12 -27.55
C PRO A 31 -18.36 0.90 -26.34
N LYS A 32 -19.68 0.73 -26.55
CA LYS A 32 -20.65 0.46 -25.47
C LYS A 32 -20.62 -0.99 -25.01
N VAL A 33 -20.02 -1.89 -25.80
CA VAL A 33 -19.91 -3.31 -25.45
C VAL A 33 -18.77 -3.52 -24.44
N PRO A 34 -18.98 -4.30 -23.37
CA PRO A 34 -17.91 -4.62 -22.42
C PRO A 34 -16.66 -5.19 -23.08
N VAL A 35 -15.48 -4.74 -22.63
CA VAL A 35 -14.17 -5.10 -23.22
C VAL A 35 -14.00 -6.60 -23.44
N ASN A 36 -14.34 -7.44 -22.46
CA ASN A 36 -14.17 -8.89 -22.59
C ASN A 36 -15.00 -9.48 -23.74
N LEU A 37 -16.19 -8.92 -24.02
CA LEU A 37 -17.03 -9.34 -25.15
C LEU A 37 -16.46 -8.83 -26.48
N ARG A 38 -15.92 -7.61 -26.52
CA ARG A 38 -15.22 -7.07 -27.70
C ARG A 38 -13.98 -7.90 -28.06
N VAL A 39 -13.18 -8.27 -27.05
CA VAL A 39 -12.02 -9.16 -27.22
C VAL A 39 -12.45 -10.52 -27.75
N LYS A 40 -13.50 -11.13 -27.18
CA LYS A 40 -13.99 -12.44 -27.63
C LYS A 40 -14.50 -12.40 -29.07
N ASP A 41 -15.29 -11.38 -29.43
CA ASP A 41 -15.80 -11.20 -30.79
C ASP A 41 -14.66 -11.00 -31.79
N LEU A 42 -13.73 -10.07 -31.52
CA LEU A 42 -12.59 -9.83 -32.40
C LEU A 42 -11.71 -11.08 -32.56
N LEU A 43 -11.35 -11.75 -31.46
CA LEU A 43 -10.50 -12.93 -31.50
C LEU A 43 -11.11 -14.08 -32.33
N SER A 44 -12.43 -14.22 -32.32
CA SER A 44 -13.14 -15.24 -33.10
C SER A 44 -13.14 -14.96 -34.62
N ARG A 45 -12.93 -13.71 -35.01
CA ARG A 45 -12.88 -13.27 -36.41
C ARG A 45 -11.47 -13.29 -36.99
N MET A 46 -10.44 -13.44 -36.16
CA MET A 46 -9.04 -13.33 -36.59
C MET A 46 -8.50 -14.63 -37.20
N THR A 47 -7.78 -14.50 -38.31
CA THR A 47 -6.96 -15.57 -38.88
C THR A 47 -5.71 -15.82 -38.02
N LEU A 48 -5.00 -16.92 -38.28
CA LEU A 48 -3.70 -17.17 -37.63
C LEU A 48 -2.69 -16.05 -37.93
N ASP A 49 -2.65 -15.54 -39.18
CA ASP A 49 -1.73 -14.48 -39.57
C ASP A 49 -2.04 -13.15 -38.84
N GLU A 50 -3.33 -12.81 -38.69
CA GLU A 50 -3.74 -11.64 -37.91
C GLU A 50 -3.40 -11.80 -36.41
N LYS A 51 -3.54 -13.03 -35.86
CA LYS A 51 -3.17 -13.34 -34.47
C LYS A 51 -1.67 -13.24 -34.24
N ILE A 52 -0.86 -13.86 -35.11
CA ILE A 52 0.61 -13.76 -35.05
C ILE A 52 1.04 -12.31 -35.22
N GLY A 53 0.49 -11.57 -36.18
CA GLY A 53 0.78 -10.16 -36.38
C GLY A 53 0.59 -9.32 -35.11
N GLN A 54 -0.46 -9.58 -34.33
CA GLN A 54 -0.66 -8.91 -33.04
C GLN A 54 0.46 -9.17 -32.02
N MET A 55 1.12 -10.32 -32.08
CA MET A 55 2.22 -10.70 -31.18
C MET A 55 3.58 -10.11 -31.61
N VAL A 56 3.64 -9.40 -32.75
CA VAL A 56 4.88 -8.82 -33.28
C VAL A 56 4.98 -7.34 -32.91
N GLN A 57 6.12 -6.96 -32.34
CA GLN A 57 6.55 -5.58 -32.23
C GLN A 57 7.82 -5.35 -33.08
N ILE A 58 7.79 -4.34 -33.94
CA ILE A 58 8.89 -3.99 -34.86
C ILE A 58 9.45 -2.59 -34.61
N GLU A 59 10.67 -2.34 -35.05
CA GLU A 59 11.31 -1.02 -34.98
C GLU A 59 10.75 -0.08 -36.06
N ARG A 60 10.62 1.22 -35.76
CA ARG A 60 10.08 2.22 -36.70
C ARG A 60 10.84 2.31 -38.03
N LYS A 61 12.12 1.92 -38.10
CA LYS A 61 12.96 1.97 -39.31
C LYS A 61 12.58 0.91 -40.33
N VAL A 62 11.97 -0.19 -39.88
CA VAL A 62 11.44 -1.26 -40.75
C VAL A 62 9.92 -1.18 -40.91
N ALA A 63 9.27 -0.22 -40.24
CA ALA A 63 7.83 0.02 -40.35
C ALA A 63 7.49 0.94 -41.53
N SER A 64 6.38 0.65 -42.20
CA SER A 64 5.72 1.48 -43.20
C SER A 64 4.23 1.14 -43.22
N ALA A 65 3.37 2.01 -43.78
CA ALA A 65 1.95 1.71 -43.90
C ALA A 65 1.69 0.34 -44.58
N ASP A 66 2.47 -0.01 -45.60
CA ASP A 66 2.37 -1.31 -46.28
C ASP A 66 2.80 -2.48 -45.40
N VAL A 67 3.90 -2.34 -44.63
CA VAL A 67 4.33 -3.39 -43.69
C VAL A 67 3.26 -3.62 -42.62
N MET A 68 2.72 -2.54 -42.05
CA MET A 68 1.65 -2.63 -41.04
C MET A 68 0.42 -3.36 -41.60
N LYS A 69 0.04 -3.06 -42.85
CA LYS A 69 -1.11 -3.67 -43.53
C LYS A 69 -0.87 -5.14 -43.88
N ASN A 70 0.26 -5.45 -44.51
CA ASN A 70 0.51 -6.77 -45.09
C ASN A 70 0.84 -7.84 -44.04
N TYR A 71 1.38 -7.44 -42.88
CA TYR A 71 1.78 -8.36 -41.81
C TYR A 71 0.95 -8.21 -40.53
N PHE A 72 -0.10 -7.39 -40.54
CA PHE A 72 -1.03 -7.20 -39.42
C PHE A 72 -0.35 -6.81 -38.10
N ILE A 73 0.73 -6.02 -38.20
CA ILE A 73 1.66 -5.75 -37.09
C ILE A 73 0.93 -5.15 -35.89
N GLY A 74 1.13 -5.77 -34.73
CA GLY A 74 0.47 -5.41 -33.48
C GLY A 74 1.06 -4.19 -32.79
N SER A 75 2.36 -3.94 -32.96
CA SER A 75 3.05 -2.86 -32.27
C SER A 75 4.29 -2.38 -33.04
N VAL A 76 4.64 -1.11 -32.84
CA VAL A 76 5.90 -0.51 -33.30
C VAL A 76 6.61 0.08 -32.09
N LEU A 77 7.93 0.17 -32.10
CA LEU A 77 8.69 0.95 -31.12
C LEU A 77 9.71 1.89 -31.75
N SER A 78 10.17 2.84 -30.95
CA SER A 78 11.46 3.51 -31.11
C SER A 78 12.44 2.98 -30.07
N GLY A 79 13.56 2.41 -30.52
CA GLY A 79 14.72 2.20 -29.64
C GLY A 79 15.40 3.52 -29.26
N GLY A 80 16.36 3.48 -28.33
CA GLY A 80 17.12 4.68 -27.94
C GLY A 80 17.81 5.35 -29.13
N GLY A 81 17.55 6.64 -29.36
CA GLY A 81 18.05 7.39 -30.53
C GLY A 81 17.25 7.19 -31.83
N SER A 82 16.24 6.31 -31.84
CA SER A 82 15.43 6.08 -33.04
C SER A 82 14.32 7.12 -33.17
N VAL A 83 14.62 8.20 -33.89
CA VAL A 83 13.72 9.35 -34.07
C VAL A 83 13.31 9.54 -35.55
N PRO A 84 12.23 10.29 -35.85
CA PRO A 84 11.84 10.62 -37.22
C PRO A 84 12.89 11.44 -37.99
N GLY A 85 13.68 12.24 -37.26
CA GLY A 85 14.77 13.04 -37.79
C GLY A 85 15.45 13.86 -36.68
N PRO A 86 16.61 14.48 -36.96
CA PRO A 86 17.32 15.31 -35.99
C PRO A 86 16.43 16.44 -35.49
N LYS A 87 16.34 16.59 -34.15
CA LYS A 87 15.52 17.62 -33.49
C LYS A 87 14.07 17.68 -33.99
N ALA A 88 13.50 16.52 -34.34
CA ALA A 88 12.15 16.42 -34.88
C ALA A 88 11.10 17.08 -33.96
N SER A 89 10.19 17.84 -34.55
CA SER A 89 9.05 18.44 -33.85
C SER A 89 8.04 17.36 -33.44
N ALA A 90 7.18 17.68 -32.47
CA ALA A 90 6.07 16.80 -32.08
C ALA A 90 5.17 16.44 -33.28
N GLU A 91 4.96 17.40 -34.19
CA GLU A 91 4.19 17.19 -35.42
C GLU A 91 4.84 16.15 -36.34
N ALA A 92 6.16 16.15 -36.49
CA ALA A 92 6.87 15.14 -37.26
C ALA A 92 6.69 13.73 -36.65
N TRP A 93 6.70 13.62 -35.31
CA TRP A 93 6.37 12.38 -34.62
C TRP A 93 4.91 11.95 -34.86
N VAL A 94 3.95 12.85 -34.65
CA VAL A 94 2.52 12.60 -34.84
C VAL A 94 2.24 12.15 -36.28
N ASN A 95 2.85 12.79 -37.28
CA ASN A 95 2.71 12.42 -38.68
C ASN A 95 3.23 11.01 -38.97
N MET A 96 4.41 10.64 -38.44
CA MET A 96 4.96 9.30 -38.55
C MET A 96 4.05 8.25 -37.88
N VAL A 97 3.63 8.50 -36.64
CA VAL A 97 2.73 7.59 -35.88
C VAL A 97 1.42 7.38 -36.64
N ASN A 98 0.84 8.45 -37.16
CA ASN A 98 -0.42 8.42 -37.91
C ASN A 98 -0.29 7.72 -39.27
N ASP A 99 0.85 7.82 -39.95
CA ASP A 99 1.09 7.11 -41.22
C ASP A 99 1.07 5.59 -41.02
N PHE A 100 1.82 5.08 -40.04
CA PHE A 100 1.79 3.66 -39.67
C PHE A 100 0.39 3.22 -39.21
N GLN A 101 -0.33 4.11 -38.51
CA GLN A 101 -1.68 3.81 -38.00
C GLN A 101 -2.68 3.64 -39.13
N LYS A 102 -2.62 4.48 -40.16
CA LYS A 102 -3.45 4.34 -41.36
C LYS A 102 -3.21 2.98 -42.04
N GLY A 103 -1.97 2.54 -42.11
CA GLY A 103 -1.62 1.19 -42.58
C GLY A 103 -2.33 0.09 -41.80
N ALA A 104 -2.20 0.09 -40.47
CA ALA A 104 -2.85 -0.89 -39.59
C ALA A 104 -4.39 -0.86 -39.67
N LEU A 105 -4.98 0.34 -39.71
CA LEU A 105 -6.43 0.54 -39.81
C LEU A 105 -7.00 0.13 -41.19
N SER A 106 -6.17 0.10 -42.23
CA SER A 106 -6.57 -0.35 -43.58
C SER A 106 -6.68 -1.88 -43.73
N THR A 107 -6.31 -2.63 -42.70
CA THR A 107 -6.48 -4.09 -42.67
C THR A 107 -7.95 -4.49 -42.59
N ARG A 108 -8.26 -5.74 -42.95
CA ARG A 108 -9.63 -6.29 -42.96
C ARG A 108 -10.40 -6.06 -41.64
N LEU A 109 -9.72 -6.17 -40.49
CA LEU A 109 -10.31 -5.98 -39.16
C LEU A 109 -10.03 -4.60 -38.55
N GLY A 110 -9.21 -3.77 -39.19
CA GLY A 110 -8.87 -2.42 -38.72
C GLY A 110 -8.36 -2.37 -37.28
N ILE A 111 -7.54 -3.33 -36.87
CA ILE A 111 -7.02 -3.40 -35.50
C ILE A 111 -5.92 -2.34 -35.34
N PRO A 112 -6.05 -1.38 -34.41
CA PRO A 112 -5.02 -0.38 -34.20
C PRO A 112 -3.73 -1.00 -33.66
N TYR A 113 -2.58 -0.56 -34.14
CA TYR A 113 -1.29 -0.91 -33.53
C TYR A 113 -1.03 -0.03 -32.29
N ILE A 114 -0.18 -0.49 -31.38
CA ILE A 114 0.25 0.30 -30.21
C ILE A 114 1.73 0.70 -30.38
N TYR A 115 2.07 1.98 -30.22
CA TYR A 115 3.46 2.46 -30.33
C TYR A 115 4.12 2.53 -28.95
N GLY A 116 5.26 1.85 -28.75
CA GLY A 116 6.04 1.85 -27.51
C GLY A 116 7.32 2.71 -27.59
N ILE A 117 7.72 3.31 -26.48
CA ILE A 117 9.03 3.99 -26.36
C ILE A 117 9.57 3.96 -24.93
N ASP A 118 10.89 4.01 -24.77
CA ASP A 118 11.53 4.22 -23.48
C ASP A 118 11.38 5.69 -23.01
N ALA A 119 10.29 5.99 -22.30
CA ALA A 119 10.13 7.26 -21.58
C ALA A 119 10.38 7.06 -20.07
N VAL A 120 11.66 6.83 -19.73
CA VAL A 120 12.10 6.31 -18.41
C VAL A 120 12.48 7.39 -17.39
N HIS A 121 12.69 8.64 -17.83
CA HIS A 121 12.90 9.80 -16.96
C HIS A 121 12.40 11.09 -17.65
N GLY A 122 11.15 11.02 -18.12
CA GLY A 122 10.59 11.95 -19.10
C GLY A 122 10.61 11.35 -20.51
N HIS A 123 10.11 12.10 -21.51
CA HIS A 123 10.04 11.66 -22.90
C HIS A 123 11.40 11.82 -23.62
N ASN A 124 12.37 11.07 -23.11
CA ASN A 124 13.79 11.39 -23.18
C ASN A 124 14.45 11.25 -24.56
N ASN A 125 13.83 10.54 -25.52
CA ASN A 125 14.30 10.48 -26.91
C ASN A 125 13.94 11.75 -27.70
N VAL A 126 13.06 12.60 -27.18
CA VAL A 126 12.47 13.72 -27.91
C VAL A 126 13.17 15.03 -27.59
N TYR A 127 13.55 15.75 -28.64
CA TYR A 127 14.13 17.07 -28.51
C TYR A 127 13.20 18.01 -27.76
N ASN A 128 13.76 18.83 -26.85
CA ASN A 128 13.04 19.79 -26.02
C ASN A 128 12.08 19.18 -24.97
N ALA A 129 11.97 17.86 -24.85
CA ALA A 129 11.23 17.25 -23.74
C ALA A 129 11.86 17.58 -22.38
N THR A 130 11.04 17.55 -21.32
CA THR A 130 11.55 17.65 -19.95
C THR A 130 12.28 16.37 -19.58
N ILE A 131 13.50 16.50 -19.07
CA ILE A 131 14.29 15.36 -18.57
C ILE A 131 14.36 15.45 -17.05
N PHE A 132 13.71 14.49 -16.38
CA PHE A 132 13.70 14.37 -14.93
C PHE A 132 14.98 13.70 -14.43
N PRO A 133 15.27 13.79 -13.11
CA PRO A 133 16.30 12.96 -12.50
C PRO A 133 16.06 11.47 -12.78
N HIS A 134 17.13 10.72 -13.04
CA HIS A 134 17.04 9.26 -13.14
C HIS A 134 16.57 8.62 -11.82
N ASN A 135 16.06 7.40 -11.91
CA ASN A 135 15.39 6.70 -10.81
C ASN A 135 16.19 6.64 -9.51
N VAL A 136 17.52 6.47 -9.55
CA VAL A 136 18.36 6.50 -8.34
C VAL A 136 18.22 7.81 -7.54
N GLY A 137 18.10 8.94 -8.24
CA GLY A 137 17.85 10.25 -7.63
C GLY A 137 16.41 10.40 -7.15
N LEU A 138 15.44 9.81 -7.87
CA LEU A 138 14.04 9.80 -7.43
C LEU A 138 13.83 8.92 -6.19
N GLY A 139 14.54 7.80 -6.08
CA GLY A 139 14.51 6.97 -4.87
C GLY A 139 15.02 7.73 -3.65
N VAL A 140 16.00 8.62 -3.83
CA VAL A 140 16.58 9.48 -2.79
C VAL A 140 15.57 10.44 -2.15
N THR A 141 14.56 10.87 -2.91
CA THR A 141 13.55 11.82 -2.44
C THR A 141 12.64 11.22 -1.37
N ARG A 142 12.42 9.89 -1.40
CA ARG A 142 11.40 9.18 -0.61
C ARG A 142 9.99 9.79 -0.78
N ASP A 143 9.71 10.35 -1.95
CA ASP A 143 8.49 11.09 -2.24
C ASP A 143 7.70 10.40 -3.37
N PRO A 144 6.81 9.43 -3.04
CA PRO A 144 6.00 8.71 -4.02
C PRO A 144 5.04 9.63 -4.79
N GLU A 145 4.55 10.70 -4.15
CA GLU A 145 3.62 11.65 -4.77
C GLU A 145 4.33 12.52 -5.83
N LEU A 146 5.57 12.95 -5.55
CA LEU A 146 6.43 13.56 -6.57
C LEU A 146 6.59 12.61 -7.78
N VAL A 147 6.88 11.33 -7.53
CA VAL A 147 7.07 10.35 -8.60
C VAL A 147 5.78 10.08 -9.38
N LYS A 148 4.60 10.12 -8.73
CA LYS A 148 3.29 10.09 -9.39
C LYS A 148 3.10 11.30 -10.32
N ARG A 149 3.40 12.51 -9.84
CA ARG A 149 3.33 13.75 -10.64
C ARG A 149 4.28 13.70 -11.84
N ILE A 150 5.49 13.15 -11.67
CA ILE A 150 6.46 12.92 -12.77
C ILE A 150 5.87 11.96 -13.80
N GLY A 151 5.25 10.86 -13.38
CA GLY A 151 4.56 9.94 -14.28
C GLY A 151 3.44 10.62 -15.06
N ALA A 152 2.67 11.49 -14.41
CA ALA A 152 1.59 12.25 -15.06
C ALA A 152 2.11 13.25 -16.10
N ALA A 153 3.17 14.01 -15.80
CA ALA A 153 3.83 14.89 -16.75
C ALA A 153 4.42 14.11 -17.93
N THR A 154 5.10 13.00 -17.64
CA THR A 154 5.68 12.11 -18.67
C THR A 154 4.60 11.58 -19.61
N ALA A 155 3.44 11.16 -19.11
CA ALA A 155 2.34 10.69 -19.95
C ALA A 155 1.84 11.75 -20.93
N LEU A 156 1.76 13.01 -20.50
CA LEU A 156 1.34 14.13 -21.36
C LEU A 156 2.38 14.41 -22.45
N GLU A 157 3.67 14.46 -22.10
CA GLU A 157 4.74 14.67 -23.09
C GLU A 157 4.84 13.52 -24.09
N VAL A 158 4.68 12.28 -23.64
CA VAL A 158 4.67 11.10 -24.53
C VAL A 158 3.46 11.17 -25.48
N ARG A 159 2.26 11.47 -24.97
CA ARG A 159 1.05 11.63 -25.80
C ARG A 159 1.13 12.81 -26.77
N ALA A 160 1.89 13.85 -26.45
CA ALA A 160 2.13 14.98 -27.36
C ALA A 160 2.84 14.58 -28.66
N THR A 161 3.51 13.42 -28.69
CA THR A 161 4.11 12.84 -29.89
C THR A 161 3.28 11.73 -30.54
N GLY A 162 2.06 11.52 -30.06
CA GLY A 162 1.14 10.49 -30.54
C GLY A 162 1.37 9.09 -29.96
N ILE A 163 2.38 8.90 -29.13
CA ILE A 163 2.77 7.58 -28.60
C ILE A 163 1.88 7.21 -27.40
N PRO A 164 1.24 6.03 -27.38
CA PRO A 164 0.32 5.61 -26.32
C PRO A 164 0.93 4.68 -25.25
N TYR A 165 2.19 4.25 -25.36
CA TYR A 165 2.78 3.23 -24.50
C TYR A 165 4.22 3.57 -24.11
N SER A 166 4.51 3.57 -22.81
CA SER A 166 5.84 3.81 -22.24
C SER A 166 6.41 2.56 -21.61
N PHE A 167 7.68 2.26 -21.90
CA PHE A 167 8.45 1.18 -21.26
C PHE A 167 8.98 1.61 -19.88
N ALA A 168 8.09 2.07 -18.99
CA ALA A 168 8.39 2.49 -17.63
C ALA A 168 7.27 2.10 -16.66
N PRO A 169 7.58 1.81 -15.38
CA PRO A 169 8.89 1.96 -14.73
C PRO A 169 9.83 0.75 -14.78
N CYS A 170 11.14 1.04 -14.73
CA CYS A 170 12.14 0.08 -14.25
C CYS A 170 12.01 -0.05 -12.73
N ILE A 171 11.65 -1.24 -12.25
CA ILE A 171 11.46 -1.58 -10.84
C ILE A 171 12.50 -2.60 -10.38
N ALA A 172 13.67 -2.57 -11.01
CA ALA A 172 14.83 -3.32 -10.56
C ALA A 172 15.19 -2.91 -9.13
N VAL A 173 15.62 -3.89 -8.34
CA VAL A 173 16.30 -3.66 -7.06
C VAL A 173 17.78 -3.93 -7.29
N CYS A 174 18.54 -2.90 -7.68
CA CYS A 174 19.97 -3.05 -7.94
C CYS A 174 20.70 -3.41 -6.64
N ARG A 175 21.35 -4.58 -6.57
CA ARG A 175 22.09 -5.08 -5.39
C ARG A 175 23.61 -4.95 -5.51
N ASN A 176 24.09 -4.45 -6.65
CA ASN A 176 25.49 -4.26 -6.92
C ASN A 176 25.68 -3.06 -7.87
N PRO A 177 26.27 -1.95 -7.41
CA PRO A 177 26.37 -0.73 -8.21
C PRO A 177 27.28 -0.88 -9.44
N ARG A 178 28.08 -1.94 -9.54
CA ARG A 178 28.86 -2.24 -10.76
C ARG A 178 28.01 -2.39 -12.01
N TRP A 179 26.72 -2.69 -11.85
CA TRP A 179 25.77 -2.80 -12.94
C TRP A 179 25.51 -1.47 -13.63
N GLY A 180 25.64 -1.46 -14.96
CA GLY A 180 25.47 -0.30 -15.81
C GLY A 180 24.05 0.24 -15.93
N ARG A 181 23.05 -0.42 -15.34
CA ARG A 181 21.67 0.10 -15.22
C ARG A 181 21.28 0.44 -13.79
N CYS A 182 22.24 0.50 -12.86
CA CYS A 182 21.91 0.77 -11.47
C CYS A 182 21.23 2.14 -11.25
N TYR A 183 21.43 3.11 -12.16
CA TYR A 183 20.73 4.40 -12.14
C TYR A 183 19.24 4.31 -12.47
N GLU A 184 18.82 3.25 -13.18
CA GLU A 184 17.41 2.96 -13.50
C GLU A 184 16.68 2.30 -12.31
N SER A 185 17.41 1.89 -11.27
CA SER A 185 16.86 1.32 -10.03
C SER A 185 16.66 2.43 -8.99
N TYR A 186 15.45 2.56 -8.45
CA TYR A 186 15.19 3.55 -7.39
C TYR A 186 16.04 3.32 -6.13
N SER A 187 16.26 2.07 -5.73
CA SER A 187 17.00 1.76 -4.50
C SER A 187 17.58 0.35 -4.51
N GLU A 188 18.55 0.09 -3.63
CA GLU A 188 18.91 -1.29 -3.25
C GLU A 188 17.91 -1.94 -2.29
N ASP A 189 17.04 -1.15 -1.65
CA ASP A 189 15.98 -1.64 -0.75
C ASP A 189 14.66 -1.72 -1.52
N HIS A 190 14.08 -2.92 -1.55
CA HIS A 190 12.84 -3.20 -2.28
C HIS A 190 11.65 -2.38 -1.77
N SER A 191 11.64 -1.94 -0.51
CA SER A 191 10.55 -1.14 0.07
C SER A 191 10.45 0.24 -0.59
N ILE A 192 11.58 0.87 -0.94
CA ILE A 192 11.59 2.14 -1.68
C ILE A 192 11.17 1.90 -3.13
N VAL A 193 11.61 0.79 -3.75
CA VAL A 193 11.17 0.46 -5.12
C VAL A 193 9.66 0.24 -5.17
N GLN A 194 9.07 -0.43 -4.17
CA GLN A 194 7.62 -0.58 -4.01
C GLN A 194 6.91 0.77 -3.88
N MET A 195 7.43 1.66 -3.02
CA MET A 195 6.91 3.02 -2.86
C MET A 195 6.89 3.79 -4.20
N MET A 196 7.96 3.69 -4.99
CA MET A 196 8.08 4.41 -6.27
C MET A 196 7.22 3.82 -7.41
N THR A 197 6.52 2.71 -7.18
CA THR A 197 5.53 2.19 -8.16
C THR A 197 4.34 3.15 -8.38
N GLU A 198 4.22 4.25 -7.60
CA GLU A 198 3.28 5.35 -7.86
C GLU A 198 3.46 6.05 -9.21
N ILE A 199 4.59 5.87 -9.89
CA ILE A 199 4.73 6.31 -11.29
C ILE A 199 3.72 5.63 -12.23
N ILE A 200 3.23 4.43 -11.91
CA ILE A 200 2.26 3.67 -12.72
C ILE A 200 0.91 4.40 -12.79
N PRO A 201 0.23 4.72 -11.68
CA PRO A 201 -0.99 5.55 -11.74
C PRO A 201 -0.71 6.96 -12.24
N GLY A 202 0.51 7.51 -12.11
CA GLY A 202 0.91 8.73 -12.80
C GLY A 202 0.78 8.60 -14.33
N LEU A 203 1.43 7.57 -14.90
CA LEU A 203 1.47 7.27 -16.33
C LEU A 203 0.09 6.87 -16.90
N GLN A 204 -0.63 6.02 -16.17
CA GLN A 204 -1.86 5.37 -16.64
C GLN A 204 -3.14 6.06 -16.17
N GLY A 205 -3.07 6.88 -15.12
CA GLY A 205 -4.23 7.33 -14.35
C GLY A 205 -4.58 6.37 -13.21
N ASP A 206 -5.26 6.88 -12.19
CA ASP A 206 -5.72 6.10 -11.04
C ASP A 206 -6.85 5.14 -11.44
N ALA A 207 -6.67 3.87 -11.10
CA ALA A 207 -7.72 2.87 -11.26
C ALA A 207 -8.84 3.12 -10.23
N PRO A 208 -10.13 2.97 -10.59
CA PRO A 208 -11.23 3.03 -9.64
C PRO A 208 -11.03 2.08 -8.45
N ALA A 209 -11.57 2.43 -7.28
CA ALA A 209 -11.37 1.67 -6.05
C ALA A 209 -11.84 0.20 -6.17
N ASP A 210 -12.91 -0.02 -6.92
CA ASP A 210 -13.54 -1.31 -7.24
C ASP A 210 -12.94 -2.00 -8.49
N TYR A 211 -11.93 -1.41 -9.13
CA TYR A 211 -11.34 -1.99 -10.33
C TYR A 211 -10.68 -3.35 -10.03
N PRO A 212 -10.98 -4.41 -10.82
CA PRO A 212 -10.46 -5.75 -10.55
C PRO A 212 -8.93 -5.81 -10.46
N LYS A 213 -8.41 -6.30 -9.34
CA LYS A 213 -6.96 -6.45 -9.16
C LYS A 213 -6.38 -7.44 -10.18
N GLY A 214 -5.21 -7.12 -10.72
CA GLY A 214 -4.58 -7.90 -11.76
C GLY A 214 -5.02 -7.57 -13.19
N PHE A 215 -6.06 -6.76 -13.38
CA PHE A 215 -6.45 -6.24 -14.69
C PHE A 215 -5.65 -4.99 -15.06
N PRO A 216 -5.25 -4.84 -16.34
CA PRO A 216 -4.55 -3.64 -16.79
C PRO A 216 -5.52 -2.45 -16.79
N TYR A 217 -5.04 -1.25 -16.52
CA TYR A 217 -5.84 -0.02 -16.49
C TYR A 217 -5.11 1.12 -17.19
N VAL A 218 -5.83 1.92 -17.98
CA VAL A 218 -5.38 3.21 -18.53
C VAL A 218 -6.61 4.10 -18.65
N ALA A 219 -6.61 5.28 -18.03
CA ALA A 219 -7.78 6.13 -17.88
C ALA A 219 -8.28 6.77 -19.20
N GLY A 220 -7.45 6.83 -20.24
CA GLY A 220 -7.87 7.30 -21.56
C GLY A 220 -6.76 7.92 -22.39
N LYS A 221 -7.15 8.73 -23.39
CA LYS A 221 -6.25 9.24 -24.45
C LYS A 221 -5.14 10.18 -23.98
N ASN A 222 -5.26 10.79 -22.80
CA ASN A 222 -4.22 11.67 -22.22
C ASN A 222 -3.25 10.89 -21.30
N LYS A 223 -3.38 9.57 -21.21
CA LYS A 223 -2.55 8.67 -20.40
C LYS A 223 -1.90 7.62 -21.28
N VAL A 224 -0.81 7.01 -20.82
CA VAL A 224 -0.09 5.96 -21.56
C VAL A 224 -0.19 4.64 -20.83
N ALA A 225 -0.11 3.53 -21.56
CA ALA A 225 0.15 2.24 -20.92
C ALA A 225 1.54 2.26 -20.26
N GLY A 226 1.65 1.74 -19.04
CA GLY A 226 2.92 1.57 -18.33
C GLY A 226 3.44 0.13 -18.43
N CYS A 227 4.74 -0.04 -18.22
CA CYS A 227 5.46 -1.30 -18.28
C CYS A 227 6.36 -1.51 -17.06
N ALA A 228 6.00 -2.44 -16.18
CA ALA A 228 6.89 -2.83 -15.09
C ALA A 228 8.03 -3.72 -15.62
N LYS A 229 9.29 -3.28 -15.47
CA LYS A 229 10.46 -3.98 -16.04
C LYS A 229 11.68 -4.07 -15.09
N HIS A 230 12.56 -5.07 -15.20
CA HIS A 230 12.49 -6.25 -16.10
C HIS A 230 12.31 -7.54 -15.29
N PHE A 231 11.26 -8.29 -15.63
CA PHE A 231 10.78 -9.43 -14.84
C PHE A 231 11.70 -10.65 -15.04
N VAL A 232 12.35 -11.18 -14.01
CA VAL A 232 12.53 -10.64 -12.67
C VAL A 232 13.94 -10.94 -12.17
N GLY A 233 14.48 -10.08 -11.32
CA GLY A 233 15.81 -10.26 -10.73
C GLY A 233 16.94 -9.64 -11.54
N ASP A 234 16.64 -8.76 -12.49
CA ASP A 234 17.61 -8.00 -13.28
C ASP A 234 18.65 -7.26 -12.41
N GLY A 235 18.23 -6.63 -11.31
CA GLY A 235 19.14 -5.95 -10.39
C GLY A 235 20.00 -6.86 -9.50
N GLY A 236 19.83 -8.18 -9.57
CA GLY A 236 20.47 -9.18 -8.71
C GLY A 236 21.62 -9.97 -9.35
N THR A 237 22.06 -9.59 -10.55
CA THR A 237 23.00 -10.40 -11.33
C THR A 237 24.37 -10.52 -10.66
N GLN A 238 25.03 -11.65 -10.88
CA GLN A 238 26.34 -11.93 -10.30
C GLN A 238 27.34 -10.84 -10.69
N LYS A 239 28.04 -10.30 -9.68
CA LYS A 239 28.98 -9.17 -9.81
C LYS A 239 28.38 -7.88 -10.40
N GLY A 240 27.06 -7.80 -10.60
CA GLY A 240 26.42 -6.69 -11.29
C GLY A 240 26.72 -6.67 -12.78
N ILE A 241 26.92 -7.82 -13.42
CA ILE A 241 27.11 -7.89 -14.88
C ILE A 241 25.73 -7.86 -15.54
N ASN A 242 25.53 -6.98 -16.51
CA ASN A 242 24.28 -6.85 -17.24
C ASN A 242 23.90 -8.17 -17.94
N GLU A 243 22.61 -8.49 -17.96
CA GLU A 243 22.04 -9.70 -18.61
C GLU A 243 22.50 -11.06 -18.05
N ASN A 244 23.30 -11.06 -17.00
CA ASN A 244 23.93 -12.25 -16.45
C ASN A 244 22.97 -13.06 -15.55
N ASN A 245 23.52 -13.99 -14.78
CA ASN A 245 22.77 -14.88 -13.93
C ASN A 245 22.58 -14.27 -12.53
N THR A 246 21.34 -14.25 -12.05
CA THR A 246 20.95 -13.91 -10.69
C THR A 246 20.90 -15.20 -9.86
N LEU A 247 21.91 -15.37 -9.01
CA LEU A 247 22.11 -16.55 -8.16
C LEU A 247 21.51 -16.30 -6.77
N ILE A 248 20.27 -16.72 -6.57
CA ILE A 248 19.54 -16.49 -5.32
C ILE A 248 18.49 -17.57 -5.10
N SER A 249 18.18 -17.88 -3.84
CA SER A 249 17.08 -18.78 -3.50
C SER A 249 15.74 -18.21 -3.97
N LEU A 250 14.73 -19.07 -4.14
CA LEU A 250 13.37 -18.60 -4.46
C LEU A 250 12.86 -17.61 -3.41
N LYS A 251 13.11 -17.88 -2.12
CA LYS A 251 12.77 -16.96 -1.03
C LYS A 251 13.41 -15.58 -1.25
N GLY A 252 14.72 -15.51 -1.52
CA GLY A 252 15.38 -14.24 -1.77
C GLY A 252 14.88 -13.52 -3.03
N LEU A 253 14.58 -14.26 -4.10
CA LEU A 253 13.94 -13.68 -5.30
C LEU A 253 12.58 -13.06 -4.97
N LEU A 254 11.76 -13.76 -4.19
CA LEU A 254 10.42 -13.33 -3.81
C LEU A 254 10.42 -12.21 -2.76
N ASP A 255 11.40 -12.18 -1.88
CA ASP A 255 11.53 -11.16 -0.83
C ASP A 255 12.13 -9.85 -1.35
N ILE A 256 13.07 -9.92 -2.31
CA ILE A 256 13.82 -8.74 -2.78
C ILE A 256 13.31 -8.27 -4.14
N HIS A 257 13.20 -9.14 -5.14
CA HIS A 257 13.02 -8.72 -6.54
C HIS A 257 11.57 -8.80 -7.04
N MET A 258 10.70 -9.53 -6.34
CA MET A 258 9.29 -9.68 -6.69
C MET A 258 8.32 -8.63 -6.10
N PRO A 259 8.53 -8.02 -4.91
CA PRO A 259 7.48 -7.25 -4.24
C PRO A 259 6.89 -6.10 -5.07
N ALA A 260 7.74 -5.35 -5.79
CA ALA A 260 7.28 -4.24 -6.62
C ALA A 260 6.43 -4.68 -7.82
N TYR A 261 6.55 -5.93 -8.30
CA TYR A 261 5.64 -6.47 -9.32
C TYR A 261 4.23 -6.67 -8.76
N LEU A 262 4.11 -7.17 -7.53
CA LEU A 262 2.80 -7.34 -6.89
C LEU A 262 2.08 -5.98 -6.77
N ASP A 263 2.79 -4.94 -6.34
CA ASP A 263 2.22 -3.61 -6.19
C ASP A 263 1.88 -2.97 -7.54
N SER A 264 2.74 -3.15 -8.54
CA SER A 264 2.47 -2.72 -9.93
C SER A 264 1.19 -3.36 -10.49
N ILE A 265 1.00 -4.66 -10.26
CA ILE A 265 -0.18 -5.41 -10.71
C ILE A 265 -1.45 -4.97 -9.98
N LYS A 266 -1.37 -4.66 -8.67
CA LYS A 266 -2.49 -4.11 -7.89
C LYS A 266 -2.90 -2.71 -8.37
N LYS A 267 -1.95 -1.92 -8.87
CA LYS A 267 -2.16 -0.60 -9.48
C LYS A 267 -2.61 -0.66 -10.95
N GLY A 268 -2.79 -1.87 -11.48
CA GLY A 268 -3.29 -2.09 -12.82
C GLY A 268 -2.27 -1.83 -13.93
N VAL A 269 -0.98 -2.08 -13.70
CA VAL A 269 0.05 -1.96 -14.74
C VAL A 269 -0.36 -2.71 -16.01
N ALA A 270 -0.25 -2.04 -17.16
CA ALA A 270 -0.77 -2.56 -18.43
C ALA A 270 0.09 -3.71 -18.98
N THR A 271 1.41 -3.60 -18.83
CA THR A 271 2.35 -4.56 -19.40
C THR A 271 3.49 -4.91 -18.43
N VAL A 272 4.14 -6.05 -18.68
CA VAL A 272 5.36 -6.46 -17.96
C VAL A 272 6.39 -6.90 -18.99
N MET A 273 7.61 -6.35 -18.92
CA MET A 273 8.72 -6.73 -19.79
C MET A 273 9.61 -7.76 -19.12
N VAL A 274 9.98 -8.82 -19.83
CA VAL A 274 10.84 -9.91 -19.33
C VAL A 274 12.31 -9.52 -19.41
N SER A 275 13.09 -9.81 -18.36
CA SER A 275 14.52 -9.51 -18.28
C SER A 275 15.38 -10.42 -19.16
N TYR A 276 16.47 -9.91 -19.73
CA TYR A 276 17.52 -10.74 -20.35
C TYR A 276 18.20 -11.72 -19.40
N SER A 277 18.18 -11.40 -18.10
CA SER A 277 18.89 -12.15 -17.07
C SER A 277 18.42 -13.59 -16.97
N SER A 278 19.22 -14.40 -16.28
CA SER A 278 18.82 -15.73 -15.87
C SER A 278 18.56 -15.76 -14.38
N TRP A 279 17.67 -16.63 -13.91
CA TRP A 279 17.58 -16.98 -12.50
C TRP A 279 18.06 -18.41 -12.31
N ASN A 280 19.12 -18.59 -11.52
CA ASN A 280 19.76 -19.89 -11.27
C ASN A 280 20.02 -20.70 -12.56
N GLY A 281 20.51 -20.03 -13.61
CA GLY A 281 20.88 -20.64 -14.89
C GLY A 281 19.74 -20.75 -15.91
N VAL A 282 18.50 -20.43 -15.55
CA VAL A 282 17.36 -20.45 -16.47
C VAL A 282 17.09 -19.03 -16.98
N LYS A 283 17.19 -18.83 -18.30
CA LYS A 283 16.86 -17.56 -18.96
C LYS A 283 15.40 -17.16 -18.67
N MET A 284 15.19 -15.91 -18.25
CA MET A 284 13.85 -15.43 -17.91
C MET A 284 12.88 -15.47 -19.10
N HIS A 285 13.36 -15.18 -20.31
CA HIS A 285 12.57 -15.33 -21.56
C HIS A 285 12.12 -16.77 -21.85
N ALA A 286 12.78 -17.78 -21.31
CA ALA A 286 12.38 -19.20 -21.42
C ALA A 286 11.72 -19.74 -20.12
N ASN A 287 11.56 -18.91 -19.08
CA ASN A 287 11.16 -19.37 -17.75
C ASN A 287 9.64 -19.44 -17.60
N ARG A 288 9.04 -20.55 -18.06
CA ARG A 288 7.59 -20.78 -17.95
C ARG A 288 7.06 -20.75 -16.52
N ASN A 289 7.85 -21.24 -15.56
CA ASN A 289 7.44 -21.31 -14.16
C ASN A 289 7.23 -19.93 -13.56
N LEU A 290 8.11 -18.96 -13.88
CA LEU A 290 7.94 -17.59 -13.40
C LEU A 290 6.99 -16.77 -14.26
N VAL A 291 7.12 -16.80 -15.59
CA VAL A 291 6.29 -15.96 -16.48
C VAL A 291 4.83 -16.44 -16.49
N THR A 292 4.59 -17.73 -16.70
CA THR A 292 3.21 -18.26 -16.69
C THR A 292 2.79 -18.68 -15.29
N GLY A 293 3.58 -19.52 -14.62
CA GLY A 293 3.21 -20.09 -13.31
C GLY A 293 3.08 -19.05 -12.20
N TYR A 294 3.98 -18.07 -12.14
CA TYR A 294 3.98 -17.05 -11.09
C TYR A 294 3.24 -15.78 -11.53
N LEU A 295 3.73 -15.06 -12.54
CA LEU A 295 3.18 -13.75 -12.94
C LEU A 295 1.72 -13.87 -13.43
N LYS A 296 1.44 -14.71 -14.42
CA LYS A 296 0.09 -14.85 -14.97
C LYS A 296 -0.87 -15.61 -14.04
N ASN A 297 -0.43 -16.71 -13.45
CA ASN A 297 -1.30 -17.62 -12.72
C ASN A 297 -1.39 -17.33 -11.21
N LYS A 298 -0.26 -17.02 -10.56
CA LYS A 298 -0.24 -16.74 -9.11
C LYS A 298 -0.55 -15.28 -8.79
N LEU A 299 0.11 -14.33 -9.43
CA LEU A 299 -0.15 -12.89 -9.29
C LEU A 299 -1.38 -12.42 -10.08
N LYS A 300 -2.00 -13.32 -10.84
CA LYS A 300 -3.21 -13.07 -11.64
C LYS A 300 -3.07 -11.92 -12.64
N PHE A 301 -1.86 -11.64 -13.14
CA PHE A 301 -1.65 -10.61 -14.16
C PHE A 301 -2.49 -10.91 -15.41
N ARG A 302 -3.28 -9.92 -15.86
CA ARG A 302 -4.17 -9.99 -17.05
C ARG A 302 -3.78 -9.02 -18.16
N GLY A 303 -2.78 -8.17 -17.97
CA GLY A 303 -2.11 -7.46 -19.05
C GLY A 303 -1.32 -8.42 -19.95
N PHE A 304 -0.54 -7.86 -20.88
CA PHE A 304 0.33 -8.65 -21.76
C PHE A 304 1.80 -8.57 -21.33
N VAL A 305 2.51 -9.69 -21.52
CA VAL A 305 3.93 -9.85 -21.27
C VAL A 305 4.69 -9.58 -22.57
N ILE A 306 5.66 -8.68 -22.53
CA ILE A 306 6.50 -8.34 -23.68
C ILE A 306 7.94 -8.84 -23.46
N SER A 307 8.63 -9.27 -24.52
CA SER A 307 10.07 -9.51 -24.45
C SER A 307 10.83 -8.18 -24.43
N ASP A 308 12.01 -8.16 -23.81
CA ASP A 308 13.04 -7.16 -24.15
C ASP A 308 13.54 -7.30 -25.61
N TRP A 309 14.31 -6.33 -26.10
CA TRP A 309 14.87 -6.24 -27.47
C TRP A 309 15.70 -7.47 -27.83
N GLU A 310 15.27 -8.27 -28.82
CA GLU A 310 15.95 -9.52 -29.19
C GLU A 310 16.13 -10.47 -27.97
N GLY A 311 15.29 -10.34 -26.95
CA GLY A 311 15.48 -11.08 -25.70
C GLY A 311 15.27 -12.60 -25.87
N ILE A 312 14.44 -13.00 -26.84
CA ILE A 312 14.29 -14.42 -27.18
C ILE A 312 15.52 -14.95 -27.92
N ASP A 313 16.19 -14.16 -28.74
CA ASP A 313 17.42 -14.51 -29.44
C ASP A 313 18.51 -14.90 -28.45
N ARG A 314 18.58 -14.13 -27.34
CA ARG A 314 19.52 -14.29 -26.23
C ARG A 314 19.17 -15.43 -25.26
N ILE A 315 18.16 -16.25 -25.57
CA ILE A 315 17.95 -17.54 -24.91
C ILE A 315 19.10 -18.51 -25.24
N THR A 316 19.63 -18.43 -26.47
CA THR A 316 20.69 -19.31 -26.96
C THR A 316 22.08 -18.69 -26.78
N SER A 317 23.12 -19.52 -26.80
CA SER A 317 24.52 -19.09 -26.76
C SER A 317 25.29 -19.74 -27.92
N PRO A 318 25.86 -18.97 -28.86
CA PRO A 318 25.69 -17.51 -29.01
C PRO A 318 24.22 -17.11 -29.27
N PRO A 319 23.83 -15.84 -29.07
CA PRO A 319 22.48 -15.37 -29.39
C PRO A 319 22.10 -15.71 -30.83
N HIS A 320 20.82 -16.01 -31.05
CA HIS A 320 20.25 -16.37 -32.36
C HIS A 320 20.80 -17.69 -32.98
N ALA A 321 21.55 -18.52 -32.24
CA ALA A 321 22.11 -19.77 -32.77
C ALA A 321 21.04 -20.82 -33.18
N ASN A 322 19.86 -20.77 -32.57
CA ASN A 322 18.71 -21.59 -32.94
C ASN A 322 17.43 -20.77 -32.73
N TYR A 323 17.10 -19.93 -33.72
CA TYR A 323 16.01 -18.97 -33.59
C TYR A 323 14.63 -19.64 -33.49
N THR A 324 14.39 -20.72 -34.23
CA THR A 324 13.14 -21.50 -34.10
C THR A 324 12.93 -22.00 -32.67
N TYR A 325 14.01 -22.46 -32.00
CA TYR A 325 13.94 -22.79 -30.57
C TYR A 325 13.68 -21.57 -29.70
N SER A 326 14.29 -20.42 -29.99
CA SER A 326 14.02 -19.17 -29.28
C SER A 326 12.56 -18.74 -29.37
N VAL A 327 11.95 -18.82 -30.56
CA VAL A 327 10.51 -18.57 -30.77
C VAL A 327 9.68 -19.55 -29.96
N LEU A 328 10.00 -20.84 -30.06
CA LEU A 328 9.31 -21.90 -29.33
C LEU A 328 9.36 -21.67 -27.80
N ALA A 329 10.56 -21.52 -27.25
CA ALA A 329 10.79 -21.39 -25.83
C ALA A 329 10.17 -20.09 -25.27
N GLY A 330 10.32 -18.97 -25.97
CA GLY A 330 9.77 -17.68 -25.56
C GLY A 330 8.23 -17.68 -25.52
N VAL A 331 7.60 -18.14 -26.59
CA VAL A 331 6.13 -18.16 -26.69
C VAL A 331 5.53 -19.18 -25.73
N GLN A 332 6.15 -20.37 -25.55
CA GLN A 332 5.67 -21.36 -24.59
C GLN A 332 5.91 -20.95 -23.12
N ALA A 333 6.95 -20.15 -22.84
CA ALA A 333 7.19 -19.61 -21.50
C ALA A 333 6.06 -18.69 -21.02
N GLY A 334 5.40 -18.01 -21.95
CA GLY A 334 4.28 -17.12 -21.63
C GLY A 334 4.39 -15.73 -22.22
N ILE A 335 5.40 -15.42 -23.04
CA ILE A 335 5.52 -14.11 -23.71
C ILE A 335 4.32 -13.93 -24.65
N ASP A 336 3.71 -12.75 -24.62
CA ASP A 336 2.53 -12.40 -25.42
C ASP A 336 2.91 -11.60 -26.66
N MET A 337 3.83 -10.66 -26.52
CA MET A 337 4.35 -9.83 -27.60
C MET A 337 5.89 -9.93 -27.64
N VAL A 338 6.46 -10.11 -28.82
CA VAL A 338 7.90 -10.23 -29.02
C VAL A 338 8.42 -8.96 -29.69
N MET A 339 9.38 -8.32 -29.03
CA MET A 339 10.16 -7.20 -29.56
C MET A 339 11.28 -7.75 -30.46
N VAL A 340 10.97 -7.90 -31.76
CA VAL A 340 11.80 -8.70 -32.68
C VAL A 340 13.15 -8.06 -33.02
N PRO A 341 13.30 -6.75 -33.18
CA PRO A 341 12.41 -5.75 -33.77
C PRO A 341 12.69 -5.50 -35.27
N ASN A 342 13.69 -6.20 -35.86
CA ASN A 342 14.12 -6.00 -37.24
C ASN A 342 13.69 -7.17 -38.16
N ASN A 343 14.13 -8.40 -37.89
CA ASN A 343 13.85 -9.57 -38.75
C ASN A 343 12.47 -10.21 -38.47
N PHE A 344 11.41 -9.41 -38.50
CA PHE A 344 10.07 -9.86 -38.10
C PHE A 344 9.46 -10.93 -39.00
N GLN A 345 9.87 -11.03 -40.26
CA GLN A 345 9.35 -12.05 -41.18
C GLN A 345 9.81 -13.45 -40.78
N GLU A 346 11.07 -13.61 -40.32
CA GLU A 346 11.58 -14.87 -39.79
C GLU A 346 10.77 -15.31 -38.57
N PHE A 347 10.55 -14.40 -37.61
CA PHE A 347 9.70 -14.66 -36.44
C PHE A 347 8.28 -15.12 -36.83
N ILE A 348 7.64 -14.42 -37.77
CA ILE A 348 6.29 -14.76 -38.25
C ILE A 348 6.28 -16.16 -38.88
N ASN A 349 7.26 -16.46 -39.73
CA ASN A 349 7.35 -17.74 -40.43
C ASN A 349 7.58 -18.90 -39.44
N ASP A 350 8.50 -18.73 -38.50
CA ASP A 350 8.81 -19.75 -37.48
C ASP A 350 7.62 -19.98 -36.55
N LEU A 351 6.99 -18.91 -36.03
CA LEU A 351 5.82 -19.05 -35.17
C LEU A 351 4.65 -19.68 -35.93
N LYS A 352 4.43 -19.30 -37.19
CA LYS A 352 3.39 -19.91 -38.04
C LYS A 352 3.65 -21.39 -38.24
N SER A 353 4.89 -21.78 -38.57
CA SER A 353 5.30 -23.18 -38.73
C SER A 353 5.10 -24.00 -37.45
N LEU A 354 5.48 -23.45 -36.29
CA LEU A 354 5.32 -24.11 -34.99
C LEU A 354 3.84 -24.29 -34.61
N VAL A 355 2.96 -23.35 -34.99
CA VAL A 355 1.52 -23.46 -34.73
C VAL A 355 0.84 -24.42 -35.72
N THR A 356 1.15 -24.34 -37.02
CA THR A 356 0.56 -25.24 -38.03
C THR A 356 1.01 -26.69 -37.84
N SER A 357 2.21 -26.90 -37.30
CA SER A 357 2.72 -28.22 -36.91
C SER A 357 2.23 -28.69 -35.53
N ASN A 358 1.32 -27.96 -34.88
CA ASN A 358 0.79 -28.24 -33.53
C ASN A 358 1.84 -28.31 -32.41
N VAL A 359 3.04 -27.75 -32.60
CA VAL A 359 4.08 -27.66 -31.56
C VAL A 359 3.73 -26.57 -30.54
N ILE A 360 3.20 -25.43 -31.01
CA ILE A 360 2.57 -24.41 -30.16
C ILE A 360 1.05 -24.51 -30.35
N PRO A 361 0.28 -24.76 -29.27
CA PRO A 361 -1.16 -24.89 -29.41
C PRO A 361 -1.80 -23.52 -29.70
N MET A 362 -2.85 -23.50 -30.53
CA MET A 362 -3.62 -22.28 -30.82
C MET A 362 -4.14 -21.59 -29.55
N THR A 363 -4.40 -22.34 -28.47
CA THR A 363 -4.82 -21.79 -27.17
C THR A 363 -3.76 -20.86 -26.55
N ARG A 364 -2.46 -21.08 -26.81
CA ARG A 364 -1.37 -20.20 -26.38
C ARG A 364 -1.40 -18.89 -27.16
N ILE A 365 -1.60 -18.97 -28.48
CA ILE A 365 -1.74 -17.81 -29.37
C ILE A 365 -2.97 -16.99 -28.96
N ASP A 366 -4.10 -17.65 -28.71
CA ASP A 366 -5.32 -17.01 -28.25
C ASP A 366 -5.16 -16.33 -26.88
N ASP A 367 -4.40 -16.91 -25.94
CA ASP A 367 -4.06 -16.23 -24.68
C ASP A 367 -3.25 -14.95 -24.91
N ALA A 368 -2.21 -15.02 -25.75
CA ALA A 368 -1.36 -13.86 -26.07
C ALA A 368 -2.17 -12.73 -26.69
N VAL A 369 -2.91 -13.03 -27.76
CA VAL A 369 -3.73 -12.05 -28.48
C VAL A 369 -4.84 -11.49 -27.60
N ARG A 370 -5.50 -12.32 -26.79
CA ARG A 370 -6.53 -11.86 -25.83
C ARG A 370 -5.98 -10.81 -24.85
N ARG A 371 -4.73 -10.96 -24.39
CA ARG A 371 -4.09 -10.01 -23.47
C ARG A 371 -3.71 -8.71 -24.17
N ILE A 372 -3.18 -8.80 -25.38
CA ILE A 372 -2.82 -7.63 -26.20
C ILE A 372 -4.07 -6.82 -26.54
N LEU A 373 -5.11 -7.47 -27.05
CA LEU A 373 -6.38 -6.81 -27.38
C LEU A 373 -7.03 -6.20 -26.13
N ARG A 374 -7.00 -6.88 -24.98
CA ARG A 374 -7.52 -6.33 -23.72
C ARG A 374 -6.90 -4.97 -23.38
N VAL A 375 -5.58 -4.86 -23.45
CA VAL A 375 -4.89 -3.58 -23.16
C VAL A 375 -5.30 -2.52 -24.18
N LYS A 376 -5.29 -2.84 -25.48
CA LYS A 376 -5.70 -1.91 -26.55
C LYS A 376 -7.13 -1.39 -26.39
N PHE A 377 -8.08 -2.26 -26.03
CA PHE A 377 -9.46 -1.83 -25.76
C PHE A 377 -9.57 -0.99 -24.49
N ILE A 378 -8.95 -1.41 -23.37
CA ILE A 378 -9.04 -0.69 -22.09
C ILE A 378 -8.50 0.72 -22.20
N MET A 379 -7.40 0.91 -22.92
CA MET A 379 -6.80 2.24 -23.09
C MET A 379 -7.53 3.12 -24.12
N GLY A 380 -8.64 2.64 -24.70
CA GLY A 380 -9.43 3.37 -25.69
C GLY A 380 -8.77 3.53 -27.05
N LEU A 381 -7.83 2.63 -27.41
CA LEU A 381 -7.06 2.74 -28.66
C LEU A 381 -7.91 2.45 -29.91
N PHE A 382 -9.00 1.68 -29.77
CA PHE A 382 -9.96 1.48 -30.85
C PHE A 382 -10.83 2.71 -31.09
N GLU A 383 -11.11 3.48 -30.04
CA GLU A 383 -11.91 4.71 -30.10
C GLU A 383 -11.08 5.91 -30.55
N ASN A 384 -9.82 5.98 -30.13
CA ASN A 384 -8.90 7.07 -30.44
C ASN A 384 -7.59 6.51 -31.02
N PRO A 385 -7.62 5.91 -32.24
CA PRO A 385 -6.43 5.29 -32.82
C PRO A 385 -5.44 6.31 -33.39
N MET A 386 -5.92 7.51 -33.77
CA MET A 386 -5.10 8.55 -34.40
C MET A 386 -4.62 9.55 -33.35
N ALA A 387 -3.38 10.02 -33.53
CA ALA A 387 -2.81 11.11 -32.76
C ALA A 387 -3.21 12.48 -33.32
N ASP A 388 -3.29 13.49 -32.46
CA ASP A 388 -3.51 14.88 -32.81
C ASP A 388 -2.47 15.81 -32.14
N LEU A 389 -2.52 17.10 -32.47
CA LEU A 389 -1.58 18.10 -31.96
C LEU A 389 -2.05 18.81 -30.67
N SER A 390 -3.14 18.36 -30.04
CA SER A 390 -3.75 19.07 -28.89
C SER A 390 -2.83 19.16 -27.66
N LEU A 391 -1.86 18.24 -27.54
CA LEU A 391 -0.91 18.18 -26.42
C LEU A 391 0.49 18.69 -26.77
N VAL A 392 0.73 19.23 -27.98
CA VAL A 392 2.08 19.65 -28.40
C VAL A 392 2.76 20.63 -27.44
N ASN A 393 1.97 21.51 -26.80
CA ASN A 393 2.45 22.50 -25.84
C ASN A 393 2.91 21.90 -24.50
N GLN A 394 2.65 20.61 -24.25
CA GLN A 394 3.11 19.93 -23.05
C GLN A 394 4.60 19.58 -23.11
N ILE A 395 5.18 19.42 -24.31
CA ILE A 395 6.60 19.05 -24.47
C ILE A 395 7.49 20.16 -23.91
N GLY A 396 8.23 19.83 -22.85
CA GLY A 396 9.13 20.78 -22.20
C GLY A 396 8.42 22.00 -21.61
N SER A 397 7.17 21.86 -21.15
CA SER A 397 6.38 22.95 -20.58
C SER A 397 7.07 23.55 -19.34
N PRO A 398 6.88 24.86 -19.04
CA PRO A 398 7.44 25.48 -17.84
C PRO A 398 7.05 24.75 -16.55
N GLU A 399 5.82 24.25 -16.47
CA GLU A 399 5.30 23.53 -15.30
C GLU A 399 6.00 22.19 -15.10
N HIS A 400 6.24 21.44 -16.19
CA HIS A 400 6.98 20.17 -16.12
C HIS A 400 8.45 20.39 -15.77
N ARG A 401 9.06 21.47 -16.29
CA ARG A 401 10.42 21.86 -15.93
C ARG A 401 10.55 22.32 -14.49
N GLU A 402 9.59 23.06 -13.93
CA GLU A 402 9.63 23.38 -12.49
C GLU A 402 9.43 22.13 -11.63
N LEU A 403 8.59 21.19 -12.05
CA LEU A 403 8.48 19.88 -11.38
C LEU A 403 9.80 19.09 -11.44
N ALA A 404 10.49 19.09 -12.60
CA ALA A 404 11.80 18.47 -12.72
C ALA A 404 12.85 19.17 -11.84
N ARG A 405 12.83 20.50 -11.75
CA ARG A 405 13.68 21.28 -10.83
C ARG A 405 13.38 20.94 -9.36
N GLU A 406 12.11 20.77 -8.99
CA GLU A 406 11.71 20.27 -7.66
C GLU A 406 12.31 18.90 -7.38
N ALA A 407 12.20 17.98 -8.34
CA ALA A 407 12.77 16.64 -8.24
C ALA A 407 14.29 16.67 -8.10
N VAL A 408 14.98 17.53 -8.86
CA VAL A 408 16.42 17.76 -8.71
C VAL A 408 16.73 18.15 -7.27
N ARG A 409 16.10 19.21 -6.74
CA ARG A 409 16.33 19.67 -5.36
C ARG A 409 16.18 18.53 -4.35
N LYS A 410 15.08 17.76 -4.43
CA LYS A 410 14.82 16.66 -3.49
C LYS A 410 15.75 15.46 -3.67
N SER A 411 16.36 15.30 -4.85
CA SER A 411 17.25 14.16 -5.16
C SER A 411 18.69 14.36 -4.68
N LEU A 412 19.12 15.58 -4.38
CA LEU A 412 20.50 15.89 -4.02
C LEU A 412 20.82 15.43 -2.58
N VAL A 413 21.95 14.77 -2.40
CA VAL A 413 22.44 14.33 -1.07
C VAL A 413 23.72 15.07 -0.71
N LEU A 414 23.68 15.81 0.39
CA LEU A 414 24.87 16.43 0.96
C LEU A 414 25.64 15.39 1.79
N LEU A 415 26.82 14.99 1.31
CA LEU A 415 27.65 13.95 1.94
C LEU A 415 28.70 14.52 2.89
N LYS A 416 29.13 15.75 2.65
CA LYS A 416 30.09 16.48 3.49
C LYS A 416 29.82 17.98 3.42
N ASN A 417 29.97 18.70 4.54
CA ASN A 417 29.83 20.17 4.57
C ASN A 417 30.70 20.82 5.66
N GLY A 418 32.00 20.95 5.40
CA GLY A 418 33.00 21.52 6.30
C GLY A 418 34.01 20.49 6.82
N LYS A 419 35.17 20.97 7.30
CA LYS A 419 36.16 20.16 8.03
C LYS A 419 35.76 19.92 9.50
N SER A 420 34.82 20.71 10.01
CA SER A 420 34.22 20.61 11.34
C SER A 420 32.75 21.06 11.25
N ALA A 421 31.89 20.49 12.10
CA ALA A 421 30.45 20.77 12.14
C ALA A 421 30.11 22.25 12.37
N TYR A 422 31.01 23.04 12.96
CA TYR A 422 30.80 24.44 13.31
C TYR A 422 31.12 25.45 12.19
N LYS A 423 31.66 24.99 11.05
CA LYS A 423 32.02 25.88 9.92
C LYS A 423 31.57 25.26 8.59
N PRO A 424 30.25 25.22 8.31
CA PRO A 424 29.73 24.73 7.04
C PRO A 424 30.17 25.64 5.87
N LEU A 425 30.35 25.06 4.69
CA LEU A 425 30.61 25.82 3.45
C LEU A 425 29.30 26.16 2.72
N ILE A 426 28.37 25.21 2.67
CA ILE A 426 27.04 25.35 2.09
C ILE A 426 26.05 25.76 3.20
N PRO A 427 25.19 26.78 3.00
CA PRO A 427 24.97 27.49 1.73
C PRO A 427 26.10 28.48 1.37
N LEU A 428 26.45 28.52 0.09
CA LEU A 428 27.42 29.46 -0.46
C LEU A 428 26.82 30.87 -0.54
N PRO A 429 27.60 31.93 -0.25
CA PRO A 429 27.07 33.29 -0.34
C PRO A 429 26.89 33.69 -1.82
N LYS A 430 25.67 34.07 -2.18
CA LYS A 430 25.32 34.55 -3.54
C LYS A 430 26.12 35.77 -3.97
N LYS A 431 26.54 36.61 -3.01
CA LYS A 431 27.37 37.78 -3.23
C LYS A 431 28.80 37.51 -2.80
N ALA A 432 29.73 37.55 -3.76
CA ALA A 432 31.16 37.44 -3.52
C ALA A 432 31.92 38.22 -4.60
N PRO A 433 33.14 38.74 -4.35
CA PRO A 433 33.87 39.48 -5.38
C PRO A 433 34.09 38.66 -6.66
N LYS A 434 34.47 37.38 -6.50
CA LYS A 434 34.82 36.49 -7.61
C LYS A 434 34.76 35.03 -7.16
N ILE A 435 34.18 34.17 -8.00
CA ILE A 435 34.04 32.73 -7.74
C ILE A 435 34.51 31.91 -8.95
N LEU A 436 34.93 30.67 -8.69
CA LEU A 436 35.33 29.72 -9.73
C LEU A 436 34.27 28.62 -9.88
N VAL A 437 33.87 28.34 -11.11
CA VAL A 437 33.17 27.10 -11.47
C VAL A 437 34.11 26.28 -12.35
N ALA A 438 34.33 25.02 -12.01
CA ALA A 438 35.27 24.13 -12.71
C ALA A 438 34.73 22.71 -12.85
N GLY A 439 35.42 21.89 -13.63
CA GLY A 439 35.12 20.48 -13.86
C GLY A 439 34.35 20.22 -15.16
N SER A 440 34.57 19.03 -15.72
CA SER A 440 34.03 18.57 -17.02
C SER A 440 32.50 18.53 -17.09
N HIS A 441 31.81 18.52 -15.95
CA HIS A 441 30.36 18.41 -15.87
C HIS A 441 29.68 19.73 -15.55
N ALA A 442 30.43 20.81 -15.33
CA ALA A 442 29.86 22.09 -14.93
C ALA A 442 29.02 22.72 -16.05
N ASP A 443 29.45 22.60 -17.31
CA ASP A 443 28.76 23.19 -18.46
C ASP A 443 28.49 22.15 -19.57
N ASN A 444 27.99 20.98 -19.18
CA ASN A 444 27.64 19.90 -20.10
C ASN A 444 26.28 19.28 -19.75
N LEU A 445 25.25 19.68 -20.50
CA LEU A 445 23.86 19.26 -20.30
C LEU A 445 23.69 17.76 -20.52
N GLY A 446 24.34 17.21 -21.56
CA GLY A 446 24.31 15.77 -21.83
C GLY A 446 24.85 14.95 -20.66
N TYR A 447 25.95 15.39 -20.05
CA TYR A 447 26.54 14.70 -18.90
C TYR A 447 25.66 14.72 -17.65
N GLN A 448 24.97 15.82 -17.34
CA GLN A 448 24.04 15.85 -16.20
C GLN A 448 22.74 15.06 -16.46
N CYS A 449 22.40 14.77 -17.72
CA CYS A 449 21.24 13.92 -18.05
C CYS A 449 21.58 12.43 -17.98
N GLY A 450 22.78 12.03 -18.43
CA GLY A 450 23.22 10.63 -18.42
C GLY A 450 22.71 9.82 -19.61
N GLY A 451 22.68 8.49 -19.46
CA GLY A 451 22.17 7.57 -20.48
C GLY A 451 20.66 7.72 -20.69
N TRP A 452 20.14 7.12 -21.77
CA TRP A 452 18.74 7.28 -22.18
C TRP A 452 18.31 8.74 -22.36
N THR A 453 19.17 9.60 -22.91
CA THR A 453 18.79 11.00 -23.21
C THR A 453 19.19 11.35 -24.64
N ILE A 454 18.20 11.60 -25.49
CA ILE A 454 18.28 11.76 -26.95
C ILE A 454 18.77 10.50 -27.67
N GLU A 455 19.93 9.99 -27.28
CA GLU A 455 20.53 8.75 -27.77
C GLU A 455 20.51 7.67 -26.68
N TRP A 456 20.62 6.39 -27.08
CA TRP A 456 20.65 5.25 -26.16
C TRP A 456 21.70 5.40 -25.05
N GLN A 457 22.96 5.66 -25.42
CA GLN A 457 24.06 5.84 -24.47
C GLN A 457 24.09 7.24 -23.85
N GLY A 458 23.17 8.13 -24.23
CA GLY A 458 23.23 9.56 -23.92
C GLY A 458 24.16 10.33 -24.87
N VAL A 459 24.27 11.64 -24.63
CA VAL A 459 24.98 12.59 -25.49
C VAL A 459 25.94 13.46 -24.68
N THR A 460 26.83 14.18 -25.37
CA THR A 460 27.68 15.22 -24.78
C THR A 460 27.35 16.60 -25.36
N GLY A 461 27.58 17.65 -24.59
CA GLY A 461 27.38 19.03 -25.00
C GLY A 461 25.98 19.57 -24.67
N ASN A 462 25.70 20.78 -25.15
CA ASN A 462 24.55 21.59 -24.71
C ASN A 462 23.47 21.78 -25.78
N ASP A 463 23.74 21.38 -27.03
CA ASP A 463 22.87 21.71 -28.18
C ASP A 463 21.91 20.58 -28.59
N GLN A 464 21.97 19.42 -27.92
CA GLN A 464 21.18 18.24 -28.29
C GLN A 464 19.77 18.23 -27.69
N THR A 465 19.52 19.02 -26.64
CA THR A 465 18.19 19.28 -26.08
C THR A 465 18.19 20.62 -25.33
N ARG A 466 17.05 21.04 -24.79
CA ARG A 466 16.91 22.29 -24.03
C ARG A 466 16.93 22.02 -22.53
N GLY A 467 17.76 22.77 -21.81
CA GLY A 467 17.86 22.73 -20.36
C GLY A 467 18.79 23.81 -19.83
N THR A 468 19.10 23.73 -18.54
CA THR A 468 20.01 24.64 -17.82
C THR A 468 21.18 23.84 -17.26
N THR A 469 22.39 24.17 -17.67
CA THR A 469 23.63 23.58 -17.10
C THR A 469 23.87 24.10 -15.69
N ILE A 470 24.66 23.38 -14.88
CA ILE A 470 25.01 23.85 -13.53
C ILE A 470 25.76 25.19 -13.56
N LEU A 471 26.65 25.42 -14.54
CA LEU A 471 27.31 26.71 -14.74
C LEU A 471 26.29 27.82 -15.01
N THR A 472 25.34 27.58 -15.91
CA THR A 472 24.28 28.55 -16.22
C THR A 472 23.42 28.83 -14.99
N ALA A 473 23.05 27.79 -14.24
CA ALA A 473 22.31 27.91 -12.99
C ALA A 473 23.06 28.75 -11.94
N VAL A 474 24.37 28.55 -11.78
CA VAL A 474 25.21 29.37 -10.89
C VAL A 474 25.17 30.83 -11.32
N LYS A 475 25.38 31.12 -12.62
CA LYS A 475 25.32 32.48 -13.17
C LYS A 475 23.96 33.16 -12.93
N ASN A 476 22.87 32.39 -13.04
CA ASN A 476 21.52 32.90 -12.79
C ASN A 476 21.21 33.17 -11.31
N THR A 477 21.98 32.59 -10.39
CA THR A 477 21.68 32.59 -8.95
C THR A 477 22.49 33.60 -8.15
N VAL A 478 23.72 33.88 -8.56
CA VAL A 478 24.62 34.82 -7.85
C VAL A 478 24.17 36.27 -8.02
N ASP A 479 24.61 37.13 -7.09
CA ASP A 479 24.41 38.57 -7.19
C ASP A 479 25.05 39.11 -8.48
N PRO A 480 24.42 40.05 -9.21
CA PRO A 480 24.97 40.59 -10.46
C PRO A 480 26.38 41.19 -10.34
N SER A 481 26.82 41.58 -9.13
CA SER A 481 28.18 42.05 -8.87
C SER A 481 29.22 40.93 -8.72
N THR A 482 28.80 39.67 -8.62
CA THR A 482 29.69 38.51 -8.45
C THR A 482 30.28 38.08 -9.79
N GLN A 483 31.60 38.17 -9.94
CA GLN A 483 32.27 37.67 -11.13
C GLN A 483 32.37 36.13 -11.11
N VAL A 484 31.66 35.45 -12.01
CA VAL A 484 31.75 33.99 -12.21
C VAL A 484 32.78 33.67 -13.28
N VAL A 485 33.87 33.01 -12.90
CA VAL A 485 34.88 32.50 -13.86
C VAL A 485 34.66 31.01 -14.06
N PHE A 486 34.56 30.59 -15.32
CA PHE A 486 34.55 29.18 -15.69
C PHE A 486 35.91 28.78 -16.28
N ASN A 487 36.47 27.68 -15.76
CA ASN A 487 37.60 26.99 -16.36
C ASN A 487 37.38 25.49 -16.12
N GLU A 488 37.27 24.70 -17.18
CA GLU A 488 36.92 23.28 -17.07
C GLU A 488 37.95 22.48 -16.28
N ASN A 489 39.25 22.70 -16.52
CA ASN A 489 40.32 21.96 -15.85
C ASN A 489 41.51 22.89 -15.50
N PRO A 490 41.35 23.76 -14.49
CA PRO A 490 42.37 24.71 -14.11
C PRO A 490 43.57 24.02 -13.45
N ASP A 491 44.76 24.52 -13.72
CA ASP A 491 45.97 24.16 -12.97
C ASP A 491 46.00 24.87 -11.59
N PRO A 492 46.82 24.39 -10.64
CA PRO A 492 46.88 24.99 -9.30
C PRO A 492 47.35 26.46 -9.27
N ASN A 493 48.17 26.91 -10.22
CA ASN A 493 48.68 28.28 -10.26
C ASN A 493 47.58 29.26 -10.70
N PHE A 494 46.75 28.87 -11.65
CA PHE A 494 45.55 29.61 -12.04
C PHE A 494 44.61 29.80 -10.84
N VAL A 495 44.34 28.74 -10.07
CA VAL A 495 43.42 28.81 -8.92
C VAL A 495 43.99 29.70 -7.80
N LYS A 496 45.28 29.57 -7.48
CA LYS A 496 45.94 30.37 -6.42
C LYS A 496 46.05 31.85 -6.77
N SER A 497 46.36 32.19 -8.02
CA SER A 497 46.50 33.58 -8.46
C SER A 497 45.17 34.26 -8.79
N GLY A 498 44.09 33.49 -8.93
CA GLY A 498 42.81 33.97 -9.42
C GLY A 498 41.96 34.81 -8.45
N GLY A 499 42.29 34.82 -7.16
CA GLY A 499 41.58 35.60 -6.12
C GLY A 499 40.15 35.12 -5.84
N PHE A 500 39.89 33.82 -5.93
CA PHE A 500 38.54 33.25 -5.79
C PHE A 500 38.11 33.15 -4.32
N SER A 501 36.86 33.54 -4.03
CA SER A 501 36.28 33.44 -2.68
C SER A 501 35.98 31.99 -2.30
N TYR A 502 35.49 31.22 -3.27
CA TYR A 502 35.26 29.78 -3.20
C TYR A 502 35.16 29.21 -4.62
N ALA A 503 35.18 27.88 -4.74
CA ALA A 503 34.99 27.17 -6.00
C ALA A 503 33.86 26.14 -5.94
N ILE A 504 33.18 25.95 -7.06
CA ILE A 504 32.24 24.85 -7.31
C ILE A 504 32.88 23.93 -8.37
N VAL A 505 33.16 22.68 -8.00
CA VAL A 505 33.78 21.69 -8.90
C VAL A 505 32.75 20.64 -9.26
N VAL A 506 32.37 20.55 -10.53
CA VAL A 506 31.36 19.60 -11.01
C VAL A 506 32.02 18.55 -11.88
N VAL A 507 32.07 17.31 -11.41
CA VAL A 507 32.73 16.17 -12.07
C VAL A 507 31.88 14.92 -11.93
N GLY A 508 32.17 13.86 -12.68
CA GLY A 508 31.29 12.70 -12.67
C GLY A 508 31.57 11.62 -13.69
N GLU A 509 30.67 10.63 -13.75
CA GLU A 509 30.64 9.63 -14.82
C GLU A 509 30.20 10.27 -16.15
N ARG A 510 30.69 9.74 -17.28
CA ARG A 510 30.09 10.05 -18.60
C ARG A 510 28.76 9.30 -18.75
N PRO A 511 27.86 9.73 -19.65
CA PRO A 511 26.66 8.95 -19.99
C PRO A 511 26.99 7.51 -20.42
N TYR A 512 26.17 6.58 -19.96
CA TYR A 512 26.20 5.17 -20.33
C TYR A 512 24.81 4.56 -20.16
N ALA A 513 24.55 3.47 -20.87
CA ALA A 513 23.38 2.62 -20.64
C ALA A 513 23.76 1.13 -20.76
N GLU A 514 23.13 0.30 -19.94
CA GLU A 514 23.23 -1.16 -20.03
C GLU A 514 24.67 -1.68 -19.90
N THR A 515 25.09 -2.61 -20.76
CA THR A 515 26.40 -3.27 -20.70
C THR A 515 27.57 -2.29 -20.78
N PHE A 516 27.43 -1.16 -21.48
CA PHE A 516 28.47 -0.13 -21.57
C PHE A 516 28.70 0.61 -20.25
N GLY A 517 27.73 0.54 -19.33
CA GLY A 517 27.87 1.05 -17.97
C GLY A 517 28.46 0.05 -16.98
N ASP A 518 28.65 -1.22 -17.34
CA ASP A 518 29.23 -2.19 -16.41
C ASP A 518 30.67 -1.78 -16.07
N SER A 519 30.98 -1.69 -14.78
CA SER A 519 32.29 -1.21 -14.33
C SER A 519 32.77 -1.96 -13.09
N ASN A 520 33.99 -2.50 -13.17
CA ASN A 520 34.61 -3.20 -12.04
C ASN A 520 35.33 -2.26 -11.06
N ASN A 521 35.62 -1.01 -11.45
CA ASN A 521 36.44 -0.08 -10.65
C ASN A 521 35.66 1.13 -10.11
N LEU A 522 34.48 1.45 -10.66
CA LEU A 522 33.61 2.55 -10.25
C LEU A 522 34.34 3.89 -9.99
N THR A 523 35.38 4.18 -10.77
CA THR A 523 36.17 5.41 -10.65
C THR A 523 35.75 6.41 -11.72
N ILE A 524 35.56 7.67 -11.36
CA ILE A 524 35.23 8.73 -12.32
C ILE A 524 36.42 9.02 -13.26
N PRO A 525 36.16 9.32 -14.55
CA PRO A 525 37.20 9.56 -15.55
C PRO A 525 38.02 10.85 -15.30
N GLU A 526 39.22 10.91 -15.87
CA GLU A 526 40.02 12.14 -15.98
C GLU A 526 39.64 12.95 -17.25
N PRO A 527 39.79 14.29 -17.24
CA PRO A 527 40.10 15.13 -16.07
C PRO A 527 38.90 15.18 -15.10
N GLY A 528 39.14 14.87 -13.83
CA GLY A 528 38.10 14.88 -12.80
C GLY A 528 38.72 14.78 -11.41
N PRO A 529 39.33 13.63 -11.07
CA PRO A 529 40.18 13.53 -9.88
C PRO A 529 41.31 14.56 -9.83
N SER A 530 42.00 14.81 -10.95
CA SER A 530 43.02 15.86 -11.04
C SER A 530 42.42 17.26 -10.82
N THR A 531 41.26 17.56 -11.40
CA THR A 531 40.56 18.83 -11.22
C THR A 531 40.14 19.07 -9.76
N ILE A 532 39.60 18.04 -9.08
CA ILE A 532 39.30 18.10 -7.65
C ILE A 532 40.56 18.46 -6.87
N LYS A 533 41.67 17.76 -7.09
CA LYS A 533 42.93 18.00 -6.36
C LYS A 533 43.46 19.41 -6.61
N ASN A 534 43.49 19.86 -7.86
CA ASN A 534 44.04 21.16 -8.24
C ASN A 534 43.24 22.32 -7.64
N VAL A 535 41.91 22.24 -7.69
CA VAL A 535 41.03 23.31 -7.21
C VAL A 535 40.92 23.29 -5.69
N CYS A 536 40.53 22.16 -5.11
CA CYS A 536 40.29 22.03 -3.68
C CYS A 536 41.56 22.13 -2.82
N GLY A 537 42.73 21.86 -3.42
CA GLY A 537 44.02 22.09 -2.79
C GLY A 537 44.43 23.57 -2.72
N ALA A 538 43.76 24.45 -3.46
CA ALA A 538 44.12 25.87 -3.59
C ALA A 538 43.05 26.83 -3.02
N VAL A 539 41.77 26.47 -3.08
CA VAL A 539 40.65 27.27 -2.58
C VAL A 539 39.58 26.36 -1.97
N LYS A 540 38.81 26.86 -0.99
CA LYS A 540 37.66 26.13 -0.43
C LYS A 540 36.70 25.75 -1.57
N CYS A 541 36.39 24.47 -1.67
CA CYS A 541 35.59 23.94 -2.77
C CYS A 541 34.36 23.17 -2.29
N ALA A 542 33.25 23.32 -3.03
CA ALA A 542 32.12 22.41 -3.01
C ALA A 542 32.20 21.51 -4.24
N VAL A 543 32.34 20.19 -4.05
CA VAL A 543 32.36 19.22 -5.14
C VAL A 543 30.96 18.66 -5.35
N VAL A 544 30.46 18.75 -6.58
CA VAL A 544 29.21 18.16 -7.03
C VAL A 544 29.55 16.97 -7.93
N VAL A 545 29.13 15.77 -7.52
CA VAL A 545 29.37 14.54 -8.27
C VAL A 545 28.12 14.15 -9.05
N ILE A 546 28.26 14.11 -10.38
CA ILE A 546 27.25 13.61 -11.32
C ILE A 546 27.53 12.13 -11.59
N SER A 547 26.63 11.24 -11.22
CA SER A 547 26.86 9.78 -11.33
C SER A 547 25.56 8.99 -11.32
N GLY A 548 25.55 7.84 -11.98
CA GLY A 548 24.39 6.94 -11.95
C GLY A 548 24.29 6.10 -10.67
N ARG A 549 25.28 6.20 -9.79
CA ARG A 549 25.53 5.25 -8.70
C ARG A 549 26.64 5.77 -7.77
N PRO A 550 26.82 5.19 -6.56
CA PRO A 550 28.00 5.44 -5.76
C PRO A 550 29.29 5.12 -6.53
N VAL A 551 30.29 5.99 -6.41
CA VAL A 551 31.61 5.90 -7.07
C VAL A 551 32.73 6.09 -6.05
N VAL A 552 33.96 5.71 -6.42
CA VAL A 552 35.16 5.88 -5.59
C VAL A 552 35.41 7.37 -5.34
N ILE A 553 35.16 7.82 -4.10
CA ILE A 553 35.35 9.23 -3.70
C ILE A 553 36.28 9.41 -2.49
N GLN A 554 36.48 8.34 -1.70
CA GLN A 554 37.26 8.37 -0.45
C GLN A 554 38.64 9.04 -0.59
N PRO A 555 39.45 8.79 -1.65
CA PRO A 555 40.78 9.38 -1.77
C PRO A 555 40.81 10.91 -1.80
N TYR A 556 39.69 11.55 -2.13
CA TYR A 556 39.59 12.99 -2.32
C TYR A 556 38.82 13.68 -1.18
N LEU A 557 38.18 12.93 -0.28
CA LEU A 557 37.35 13.50 0.78
C LEU A 557 38.09 14.48 1.67
N ALA A 558 39.38 14.26 1.94
CA ALA A 558 40.19 15.12 2.80
C ALA A 558 40.43 16.52 2.20
N THR A 559 40.48 16.63 0.87
CA THR A 559 40.73 17.91 0.18
C THR A 559 39.46 18.74 -0.01
N MET A 560 38.27 18.12 -0.01
CA MET A 560 37.00 18.81 -0.24
C MET A 560 36.48 19.49 1.03
N GLU A 561 35.95 20.71 0.93
CA GLU A 561 35.18 21.30 2.02
C GLU A 561 33.75 20.76 2.03
N ALA A 562 33.07 20.71 0.88
CA ALA A 562 31.74 20.10 0.76
C ALA A 562 31.69 19.07 -0.38
N LEU A 563 30.82 18.06 -0.23
CA LEU A 563 30.58 17.03 -1.23
C LEU A 563 29.07 16.80 -1.38
N VAL A 564 28.58 16.90 -2.61
CA VAL A 564 27.18 16.66 -2.99
C VAL A 564 27.12 15.54 -4.01
N ALA A 565 26.31 14.51 -3.75
CA ALA A 565 25.89 13.56 -4.77
C ALA A 565 24.64 14.10 -5.46
N ALA A 566 24.76 14.47 -6.72
CA ALA A 566 23.67 15.04 -7.53
C ALA A 566 23.04 14.02 -8.49
N TRP A 567 23.56 12.80 -8.51
CA TRP A 567 23.10 11.71 -9.37
C TRP A 567 23.15 12.10 -10.85
N LEU A 568 22.09 11.81 -11.61
CA LEU A 568 21.87 12.30 -12.98
C LEU A 568 20.62 13.19 -12.95
N PRO A 569 20.78 14.50 -12.67
CA PRO A 569 19.65 15.39 -12.36
C PRO A 569 18.76 15.76 -13.56
N GLY A 570 19.14 15.46 -14.80
CA GLY A 570 18.32 15.79 -15.97
C GLY A 570 18.51 17.23 -16.44
N THR A 571 17.49 17.85 -17.06
CA THR A 571 17.65 19.14 -17.76
C THR A 571 17.70 20.36 -16.84
N GLU A 572 17.25 20.24 -15.59
CA GLU A 572 16.97 21.40 -14.73
C GLU A 572 18.08 21.65 -13.69
N GLY A 573 19.29 21.96 -14.17
CA GLY A 573 20.47 22.21 -13.33
C GLY A 573 20.30 23.36 -12.32
N GLN A 574 19.28 24.21 -12.50
CA GLN A 574 18.89 25.23 -11.52
C GLN A 574 18.55 24.62 -10.14
N GLY A 575 17.99 23.40 -10.09
CA GLY A 575 17.72 22.72 -8.82
C GLY A 575 18.98 22.40 -8.01
N VAL A 576 20.16 22.31 -8.65
CA VAL A 576 21.45 22.18 -7.97
C VAL A 576 21.84 23.50 -7.31
N ALA A 577 21.79 24.60 -8.06
CA ALA A 577 22.14 25.92 -7.55
C ALA A 577 21.19 26.38 -6.42
N ASP A 578 19.89 26.06 -6.53
CA ASP A 578 18.89 26.32 -5.49
C ASP A 578 19.32 25.82 -4.11
N LEU A 579 20.01 24.69 -4.04
CA LEU A 579 20.52 24.11 -2.80
C LEU A 579 21.91 24.61 -2.43
N LEU A 580 22.82 24.73 -3.40
CA LEU A 580 24.18 25.22 -3.14
C LEU A 580 24.18 26.62 -2.54
N PHE A 581 23.24 27.47 -2.94
CA PHE A 581 23.11 28.87 -2.48
C PHE A 581 22.01 29.08 -1.43
N GLY A 582 21.41 28.01 -0.91
CA GLY A 582 20.50 28.07 0.24
C GLY A 582 19.09 28.61 -0.05
N ASP A 583 18.64 28.67 -1.31
CA ASP A 583 17.22 28.97 -1.57
C ASP A 583 16.32 27.89 -0.97
N TYR A 584 16.80 26.64 -0.97
CA TYR A 584 16.19 25.51 -0.30
C TYR A 584 17.22 24.73 0.53
N GLY A 585 16.73 23.94 1.48
CA GLY A 585 17.53 23.04 2.29
C GLY A 585 17.76 21.69 1.62
N PHE A 586 18.93 21.07 1.84
CA PHE A 586 19.16 19.68 1.43
C PHE A 586 18.28 18.73 2.27
N THR A 587 17.55 17.84 1.61
CA THR A 587 16.68 16.84 2.27
C THR A 587 16.96 15.40 1.84
N GLY A 588 17.60 15.20 0.69
CA GLY A 588 17.82 13.89 0.10
C GLY A 588 18.59 12.94 1.02
N LYS A 589 18.16 11.67 1.05
CA LYS A 589 18.81 10.58 1.79
C LYS A 589 19.21 9.46 0.86
N LEU A 590 20.46 9.00 0.96
CA LEU A 590 21.01 7.91 0.15
C LEU A 590 20.02 6.73 0.05
N ALA A 591 19.59 6.39 -1.17
CA ALA A 591 18.80 5.19 -1.47
C ALA A 591 19.68 3.97 -1.80
N ARG A 592 21.00 4.14 -1.67
CA ARG A 592 22.03 3.14 -1.93
C ARG A 592 23.18 3.31 -0.95
N THR A 593 23.85 2.24 -0.64
CA THR A 593 25.03 2.22 0.21
C THR A 593 26.23 2.82 -0.51
N GLY A 594 26.88 3.82 0.09
CA GLY A 594 28.16 4.36 -0.38
C GLY A 594 29.32 3.50 0.14
N PHE A 595 30.01 2.79 -0.74
CA PHE A 595 31.13 1.91 -0.38
C PHE A 595 32.43 2.68 -0.13
N LYS A 596 33.35 2.09 0.65
CA LYS A 596 34.73 2.57 0.84
C LYS A 596 35.63 2.12 -0.30
N SER A 597 35.59 0.82 -0.61
CA SER A 597 36.30 0.18 -1.74
C SER A 597 35.33 -0.69 -2.54
N VAL A 598 35.59 -0.84 -3.84
CA VAL A 598 34.84 -1.76 -4.72
C VAL A 598 34.99 -3.23 -4.30
N ASP A 599 36.02 -3.57 -3.54
CA ASP A 599 36.26 -4.93 -3.01
C ASP A 599 35.19 -5.35 -2.00
N GLN A 600 34.48 -4.40 -1.41
CA GLN A 600 33.36 -4.69 -0.51
C GLN A 600 32.12 -5.20 -1.26
N LEU A 601 32.05 -5.03 -2.57
CA LEU A 601 30.83 -5.27 -3.34
C LEU A 601 30.63 -6.77 -3.66
N PRO A 602 29.39 -7.30 -3.58
CA PRO A 602 28.17 -6.60 -3.18
C PRO A 602 28.08 -6.40 -1.64
N MET A 603 27.65 -5.20 -1.24
CA MET A 603 27.37 -4.83 0.15
C MET A 603 26.17 -3.90 0.16
N ASN A 604 25.11 -4.31 0.84
CA ASN A 604 23.84 -3.59 0.90
C ASN A 604 23.37 -3.50 2.36
N VAL A 605 22.44 -2.59 2.63
CA VAL A 605 21.82 -2.48 3.95
C VAL A 605 21.21 -3.81 4.39
N GLY A 606 21.53 -4.21 5.63
CA GLY A 606 21.08 -5.48 6.22
C GLY A 606 22.07 -6.64 6.09
N ASP A 607 23.12 -6.52 5.27
CA ASP A 607 24.15 -7.55 5.15
C ASP A 607 24.99 -7.67 6.45
N PRO A 608 25.47 -8.87 6.84
CA PRO A 608 26.29 -9.04 8.05
C PRO A 608 27.63 -8.30 8.00
N HIS A 609 28.22 -8.13 6.81
CA HIS A 609 29.51 -7.47 6.56
C HIS A 609 29.38 -5.98 6.20
N TYR A 610 28.31 -5.33 6.65
CA TYR A 610 27.97 -3.96 6.27
C TYR A 610 28.91 -2.90 6.89
N ASP A 611 29.88 -2.43 6.11
CA ASP A 611 30.88 -1.41 6.49
C ASP A 611 30.98 -0.26 5.47
N PRO A 612 29.97 0.61 5.37
CA PRO A 612 29.92 1.65 4.34
C PRO A 612 30.80 2.87 4.65
N LEU A 613 31.18 3.60 3.60
CA LEU A 613 31.72 4.96 3.72
C LEU A 613 30.59 5.94 4.09
N PHE A 614 29.46 5.82 3.39
CA PHE A 614 28.23 6.54 3.68
C PHE A 614 27.09 5.51 3.76
N PRO A 615 26.49 5.28 4.95
CA PRO A 615 25.45 4.26 5.08
C PRO A 615 24.20 4.64 4.29
N PHE A 616 23.45 3.63 3.84
CA PHE A 616 22.08 3.78 3.38
C PHE A 616 21.26 4.68 4.31
N GLY A 617 20.50 5.61 3.74
CA GLY A 617 19.74 6.63 4.47
C GLY A 617 20.55 7.83 4.97
N PHE A 618 21.87 7.86 4.74
CA PHE A 618 22.71 9.02 5.07
C PHE A 618 22.43 10.22 4.16
N GLY A 619 22.61 11.43 4.70
CA GLY A 619 22.50 12.69 3.98
C GLY A 619 22.40 13.83 4.98
N LEU A 620 23.35 14.76 4.94
CA LEU A 620 23.31 15.98 5.74
C LEU A 620 22.20 16.90 5.23
N THR A 621 21.69 17.74 6.12
CA THR A 621 20.63 18.71 5.80
C THR A 621 21.15 20.13 5.96
N THR A 622 20.48 21.08 5.30
CA THR A 622 20.67 22.53 5.50
C THR A 622 19.30 23.19 5.65
N LYS A 623 19.24 24.38 6.28
CA LYS A 623 18.03 25.21 6.32
C LYS A 623 18.05 26.20 5.14
N SER A 624 16.88 26.66 4.69
CA SER A 624 16.78 27.72 3.68
C SER A 624 17.21 29.06 4.27
N THR A 625 17.90 29.88 3.49
CA THR A 625 18.26 31.27 3.81
C THR A 625 17.26 32.27 3.21
N LYS A 626 16.24 31.81 2.49
CA LYS A 626 15.25 32.66 1.82
C LYS A 626 14.20 33.13 2.85
N GLY A 627 14.28 34.40 3.25
CA GLY A 627 13.36 35.00 4.22
C GLY A 627 13.96 35.34 5.60
N ALA A 628 15.24 35.04 5.84
CA ALA A 628 15.93 35.55 7.03
C ALA A 628 16.32 37.02 6.81
N PRO A 629 15.92 37.97 7.69
CA PRO A 629 16.53 39.30 7.68
C PRO A 629 18.03 39.14 7.92
N MET A 630 18.85 39.90 7.20
CA MET A 630 20.26 40.06 7.58
C MET A 630 20.29 40.78 8.93
N THR A 631 20.30 40.02 10.02
CA THR A 631 20.61 40.57 11.33
C THR A 631 22.11 40.75 11.41
N ASN A 632 22.53 42.02 11.41
CA ASN A 632 23.81 42.43 11.91
C ASN A 632 24.06 41.75 13.25
N ALA A 633 25.29 41.26 13.44
CA ALA A 633 25.77 40.86 14.74
C ALA A 633 25.69 42.06 15.68
N GLN A 634 24.66 42.08 16.53
CA GLN A 634 24.64 42.83 17.77
C GLN A 634 24.04 41.94 18.84
N ASN A 635 24.78 41.95 19.96
CA ASN A 635 24.47 41.38 21.26
C ASN A 635 22.97 41.35 21.56
N ASP A 636 22.46 40.16 21.86
CA ASP A 636 21.38 39.99 22.83
C ASP A 636 21.73 38.75 23.67
N ASP A 637 22.20 39.04 24.87
CA ASP A 637 22.09 38.16 26.02
C ASP A 637 20.59 38.02 26.31
N ASP A 638 19.99 36.91 25.89
CA ASP A 638 18.86 36.31 26.61
C ASP A 638 18.83 34.80 26.34
N ASN A 639 19.05 34.05 27.42
CA ASN A 639 19.12 32.59 27.47
C ASN A 639 17.73 31.96 27.24
N ASP A 640 17.39 31.64 26.00
CA ASP A 640 16.51 30.50 25.73
C ASP A 640 17.28 29.48 24.88
N GLU A 641 17.80 28.46 25.57
CA GLU A 641 18.56 27.37 24.99
C GLU A 641 17.73 26.68 23.89
N TYR A 642 18.22 26.64 22.65
CA TYR A 642 17.54 25.95 21.54
C TYR A 642 17.18 24.50 21.93
N VAL A 643 15.88 24.23 22.14
CA VAL A 643 15.36 22.94 22.55
C VAL A 643 15.03 22.08 21.33
N LYS A 644 16.00 21.28 20.88
CA LYS A 644 15.94 20.51 19.64
C LYS A 644 14.69 19.61 19.52
N TYR A 645 14.22 18.99 20.60
CA TYR A 645 13.02 18.13 20.51
C TYR A 645 11.71 18.89 20.23
N LYS A 646 11.66 20.21 20.44
CA LYS A 646 10.51 21.06 20.11
C LYS A 646 10.51 21.59 18.68
N ASP A 647 11.62 21.49 17.95
CA ASP A 647 11.70 21.91 16.54
C ASP A 647 11.14 20.82 15.63
N GLU A 648 9.95 21.04 15.09
CA GLU A 648 9.24 20.11 14.19
C GLU A 648 10.04 19.77 12.90
N ASN A 649 10.99 20.62 12.52
CA ASN A 649 11.83 20.43 11.34
C ASN A 649 13.01 19.47 11.59
N VAL A 650 13.21 19.03 12.84
CA VAL A 650 14.24 18.07 13.20
C VAL A 650 13.71 16.65 13.01
N PRO A 651 14.49 15.71 12.42
CA PRO A 651 14.03 14.33 12.26
C PRO A 651 13.57 13.70 13.59
N THR A 652 12.45 12.98 13.56
CA THR A 652 11.83 12.38 14.75
C THR A 652 12.82 11.68 15.68
N MET A 653 13.72 10.86 15.15
CA MET A 653 14.68 10.12 15.99
C MET A 653 15.75 11.02 16.63
N GLU A 654 16.05 12.18 16.07
CA GLU A 654 16.93 13.15 16.72
C GLU A 654 16.20 13.91 17.82
N ARG A 655 14.91 14.24 17.61
CA ARG A 655 14.04 14.81 18.65
C ARG A 655 13.87 13.85 19.82
N VAL A 656 13.64 12.56 19.54
CA VAL A 656 13.59 11.50 20.57
C VAL A 656 14.89 11.44 21.36
N ARG A 657 16.06 11.46 20.71
CA ARG A 657 17.36 11.41 21.42
C ARG A 657 17.61 12.63 22.28
N ASP A 658 17.30 13.82 21.78
CA ASP A 658 17.43 15.06 22.56
C ASP A 658 16.50 15.04 23.79
N LEU A 659 15.23 14.70 23.59
CA LEU A 659 14.27 14.60 24.69
C LEU A 659 14.71 13.53 25.70
N LEU A 660 15.04 12.32 25.25
CA LEU A 660 15.49 11.23 26.12
C LEU A 660 16.75 11.58 26.91
N GLY A 661 17.66 12.38 26.34
CA GLY A 661 18.86 12.87 27.02
C GLY A 661 18.57 13.94 28.09
N ARG A 662 17.42 14.61 28.02
CA ARG A 662 16.96 15.62 29.00
C ARG A 662 16.10 15.02 30.11
N MET A 663 15.61 13.79 29.93
CA MET A 663 14.72 13.13 30.88
C MET A 663 15.48 12.55 32.08
N THR A 664 14.92 12.73 33.27
CA THR A 664 15.33 12.02 34.49
C THR A 664 14.86 10.56 34.45
N LEU A 665 15.38 9.73 35.36
CA LEU A 665 14.91 8.35 35.51
C LEU A 665 13.40 8.30 35.83
N ALA A 666 12.94 9.16 36.75
CA ALA A 666 11.54 9.24 37.13
C ALA A 666 10.64 9.60 35.94
N GLU A 667 11.05 10.59 35.14
CA GLU A 667 10.30 10.96 33.91
C GLU A 667 10.28 9.81 32.89
N LYS A 668 11.38 9.06 32.75
CA LYS A 668 11.44 7.89 31.86
C LYS A 668 10.51 6.78 32.31
N ILE A 669 10.52 6.45 33.60
CA ILE A 669 9.64 5.42 34.19
C ILE A 669 8.17 5.86 34.13
N GLY A 670 7.88 7.14 34.40
CA GLY A 670 6.55 7.72 34.25
C GLY A 670 6.00 7.54 32.83
N GLN A 671 6.84 7.75 31.80
CA GLN A 671 6.45 7.51 30.41
C GLN A 671 6.12 6.05 30.09
N MET A 672 6.57 5.09 30.91
CA MET A 672 6.25 3.67 30.78
C MET A 672 4.94 3.28 31.50
N ALA A 673 4.30 4.19 32.23
CA ALA A 673 3.02 3.93 32.89
C ALA A 673 1.83 4.45 32.05
N GLN A 674 0.78 3.63 31.94
CA GLN A 674 -0.54 4.04 31.48
C GLN A 674 -1.57 3.80 32.59
N ILE A 675 -2.33 4.83 32.96
CA ILE A 675 -3.28 4.80 34.10
C ILE A 675 -4.72 4.97 33.63
N GLU A 676 -5.66 4.51 34.45
CA GLU A 676 -7.09 4.64 34.18
C GLU A 676 -7.57 6.08 34.45
N GLN A 677 -8.55 6.57 33.69
CA GLN A 677 -9.00 7.97 33.74
C GLN A 677 -9.52 8.41 35.11
N SER A 678 -10.10 7.53 35.93
CA SER A 678 -10.67 7.89 37.23
C SER A 678 -9.63 8.27 38.28
N VAL A 679 -8.38 7.84 38.09
CA VAL A 679 -7.24 8.22 38.94
C VAL A 679 -6.33 9.27 38.26
N ALA A 680 -6.63 9.64 37.02
CA ALA A 680 -5.91 10.66 36.29
C ALA A 680 -6.40 12.06 36.71
N THR A 681 -5.47 12.92 37.09
CA THR A 681 -5.71 14.35 37.28
C THR A 681 -4.58 15.13 36.61
N PRO A 682 -4.78 16.42 36.24
CA PRO A 682 -3.72 17.22 35.68
C PRO A 682 -2.44 17.25 36.55
N ASP A 683 -2.60 17.26 37.87
CA ASP A 683 -1.49 17.19 38.83
C ASP A 683 -0.77 15.84 38.79
N VAL A 684 -1.50 14.72 38.78
CA VAL A 684 -0.91 13.38 38.67
C VAL A 684 -0.11 13.23 37.39
N LEU A 685 -0.66 13.68 36.26
CA LEU A 685 0.01 13.60 34.95
C LEU A 685 1.27 14.46 34.90
N ARG A 686 1.23 15.66 35.50
CA ARG A 686 2.37 16.59 35.60
C ARG A 686 3.47 16.02 36.50
N ASP A 687 3.11 15.61 37.72
CA ASP A 687 4.06 15.37 38.80
C ASP A 687 4.76 14.01 38.65
N TYR A 688 4.06 13.01 38.12
CA TYR A 688 4.63 11.67 37.86
C TYR A 688 5.07 11.47 36.41
N GLY A 689 4.83 12.44 35.51
CA GLY A 689 5.22 12.37 34.11
C GLY A 689 4.62 11.18 33.38
N ILE A 690 3.35 10.86 33.65
CA ILE A 690 2.66 9.66 33.17
C ILE A 690 2.62 9.61 31.63
N GLY A 691 2.94 8.44 31.07
CA GLY A 691 3.07 8.22 29.64
C GLY A 691 1.76 8.20 28.88
N GLY A 692 0.69 7.72 29.51
CA GLY A 692 -0.64 7.71 28.93
C GLY A 692 -1.78 7.55 29.92
N VAL A 693 -2.97 7.84 29.44
CA VAL A 693 -4.25 7.59 30.11
C VAL A 693 -5.05 6.63 29.23
N LEU A 694 -5.96 5.88 29.83
CA LEU A 694 -7.00 5.17 29.09
C LEU A 694 -8.35 5.24 29.79
N SER A 695 -9.41 5.02 29.01
CA SER A 695 -10.73 4.69 29.54
C SER A 695 -10.97 3.19 29.43
N GLY A 696 -11.33 2.55 30.54
CA GLY A 696 -11.87 1.18 30.52
C GLY A 696 -13.24 1.12 29.84
N GLY A 697 -13.69 -0.09 29.51
CA GLY A 697 -15.03 -0.27 28.94
C GLY A 697 -16.12 0.11 29.95
N GLY A 698 -16.81 1.24 29.74
CA GLY A 698 -17.78 1.77 30.71
C GLY A 698 -17.36 3.07 31.36
N ASP A 699 -16.08 3.41 31.27
CA ASP A 699 -15.53 4.60 31.88
C ASP A 699 -15.69 5.79 30.93
N MET A 700 -16.74 6.57 31.19
CA MET A 700 -17.11 7.77 30.43
C MET A 700 -17.07 8.99 31.36
N PRO A 701 -16.88 10.22 30.85
CA PRO A 701 -16.88 11.44 31.67
C PRO A 701 -18.12 11.55 32.57
N ARG A 702 -19.28 11.14 32.01
CA ARG A 702 -20.57 11.04 32.68
C ARG A 702 -21.53 10.18 31.86
N LEU A 703 -22.63 9.74 32.46
CA LEU A 703 -23.70 9.05 31.72
C LEU A 703 -24.20 9.89 30.54
N GLN A 704 -24.26 9.26 29.35
CA GLN A 704 -24.60 9.92 28.08
C GLN A 704 -23.70 11.12 27.75
N ALA A 705 -22.40 11.01 28.07
CA ALA A 705 -21.39 12.00 27.71
C ALA A 705 -21.48 12.35 26.22
N THR A 706 -21.55 13.65 25.95
CA THR A 706 -21.48 14.23 24.61
C THR A 706 -20.03 14.23 24.12
N VAL A 707 -19.83 14.44 22.82
CA VAL A 707 -18.49 14.61 22.23
C VAL A 707 -17.69 15.72 22.96
N MET A 708 -18.35 16.80 23.38
CA MET A 708 -17.71 17.88 24.13
C MET A 708 -17.25 17.46 25.53
N ASP A 709 -18.04 16.66 26.25
CA ASP A 709 -17.62 16.15 27.58
C ASP A 709 -16.33 15.32 27.47
N TRP A 710 -16.17 14.56 26.37
CA TRP A 710 -14.94 13.82 26.09
C TRP A 710 -13.77 14.73 25.73
N ILE A 711 -14.01 15.74 24.87
CA ILE A 711 -12.99 16.72 24.47
C ILE A 711 -12.46 17.48 25.68
N ASP A 712 -13.35 17.97 26.55
CA ASP A 712 -12.98 18.78 27.72
C ASP A 712 -12.07 17.96 28.65
N MET A 713 -12.47 16.73 28.96
CA MET A 713 -11.67 15.82 29.78
C MET A 713 -10.32 15.47 29.13
N ALA A 714 -10.30 15.13 27.84
CA ALA A 714 -9.07 14.77 27.14
C ALA A 714 -8.09 15.95 27.08
N ASN A 715 -8.59 17.16 26.79
CA ASN A 715 -7.78 18.38 26.76
C ASN A 715 -7.29 18.76 28.16
N ASP A 716 -8.09 18.59 29.22
CA ASP A 716 -7.67 18.85 30.60
C ASP A 716 -6.51 17.95 31.03
N PHE A 717 -6.61 16.65 30.74
CA PHE A 717 -5.51 15.71 30.97
C PHE A 717 -4.26 16.08 30.14
N GLN A 718 -4.46 16.45 28.88
CA GLN A 718 -3.37 16.85 28.00
C GLN A 718 -2.67 18.11 28.49
N ASN A 719 -3.42 19.11 28.97
CA ASN A 719 -2.90 20.33 29.59
C ASN A 719 -2.06 20.02 30.83
N GLY A 720 -2.53 19.11 31.69
CA GLY A 720 -1.76 18.60 32.83
C GLY A 720 -0.40 18.04 32.41
N SER A 721 -0.39 17.12 31.44
CA SER A 721 0.85 16.53 30.89
C SER A 721 1.81 17.58 30.30
N LEU A 722 1.27 18.55 29.56
CA LEU A 722 2.06 19.62 28.94
C LEU A 722 2.62 20.65 29.94
N SER A 723 2.01 20.76 31.12
CA SER A 723 2.51 21.63 32.20
C SER A 723 3.73 21.04 32.94
N SER A 724 4.12 19.81 32.64
CA SER A 724 5.35 19.20 33.16
C SER A 724 6.61 19.90 32.66
N ARG A 725 7.74 19.70 33.35
CA ARG A 725 9.04 20.34 33.05
C ARG A 725 9.48 20.23 31.59
N LEU A 726 9.20 19.10 30.94
CA LEU A 726 9.57 18.82 29.55
C LEU A 726 8.38 18.91 28.58
N GLY A 727 7.17 19.23 29.06
CA GLY A 727 5.97 19.35 28.23
C GLY A 727 5.72 18.15 27.31
N ILE A 728 5.95 16.93 27.81
CA ILE A 728 5.75 15.71 27.01
C ILE A 728 4.25 15.42 26.93
N PRO A 729 3.65 15.29 25.73
CA PRO A 729 2.23 14.97 25.61
C PRO A 729 1.94 13.53 26.05
N MET A 730 0.77 13.27 26.63
CA MET A 730 0.32 11.92 26.97
C MET A 730 -0.27 11.16 25.76
N LEU A 731 -0.33 9.83 25.83
CA LEU A 731 -1.17 9.02 24.93
C LEU A 731 -2.51 8.74 25.62
N TYR A 732 -3.63 9.22 25.07
CA TYR A 732 -4.96 8.78 25.49
C TYR A 732 -5.38 7.57 24.64
N GLY A 733 -5.49 6.40 25.26
CA GLY A 733 -5.97 5.15 24.63
C GLY A 733 -7.45 4.85 24.91
N ILE A 734 -8.16 4.24 23.95
CA ILE A 734 -9.51 3.71 24.17
C ILE A 734 -9.75 2.41 23.39
N ASP A 735 -10.58 1.52 23.91
CA ASP A 735 -11.10 0.39 23.15
C ASP A 735 -12.09 0.85 22.07
N ALA A 736 -11.75 0.55 20.82
CA ALA A 736 -12.54 0.89 19.62
C ALA A 736 -12.78 -0.37 18.77
N VAL A 737 -13.31 -1.43 19.40
CA VAL A 737 -13.39 -2.79 18.83
C VAL A 737 -14.31 -2.84 17.60
N HIS A 738 -15.34 -1.99 17.54
CA HIS A 738 -16.36 -1.98 16.47
C HIS A 738 -16.96 -0.58 16.21
N GLY A 739 -16.11 0.45 16.17
CA GLY A 739 -16.53 1.85 16.07
C GLY A 739 -16.09 2.66 17.28
N HIS A 740 -16.57 3.89 17.44
CA HIS A 740 -16.32 4.66 18.65
C HIS A 740 -17.34 4.32 19.75
N ASN A 741 -17.31 3.06 20.17
CA ASN A 741 -18.37 2.37 20.93
C ASN A 741 -18.57 2.85 22.38
N ASN A 742 -17.79 3.82 22.87
CA ASN A 742 -17.92 4.38 24.23
C ASN A 742 -18.64 5.75 24.24
N VAL A 743 -18.97 6.31 23.08
CA VAL A 743 -19.59 7.64 22.97
C VAL A 743 -21.05 7.54 22.59
N TYR A 744 -21.89 8.28 23.32
CA TYR A 744 -23.31 8.35 23.03
C TYR A 744 -23.54 8.94 21.62
N ARG A 745 -24.33 8.22 20.79
CA ARG A 745 -24.65 8.54 19.38
C ARG A 745 -23.52 8.38 18.36
N ALA A 746 -22.34 7.90 18.77
CA ALA A 746 -21.32 7.52 17.80
C ALA A 746 -21.77 6.33 16.94
N THR A 747 -21.12 6.15 15.80
CA THR A 747 -21.45 5.06 14.87
C THR A 747 -20.91 3.74 15.42
N ILE A 748 -21.80 2.77 15.60
CA ILE A 748 -21.44 1.40 16.04
C ILE A 748 -21.67 0.44 14.88
N PHE A 749 -20.59 -0.20 14.48
CA PHE A 749 -20.57 -1.14 13.37
C PHE A 749 -20.82 -2.57 13.85
N PRO A 750 -21.10 -3.54 12.94
CA PRO A 750 -21.04 -4.95 13.29
C PRO A 750 -19.70 -5.34 13.95
N HIS A 751 -19.64 -6.35 14.81
CA HIS A 751 -18.34 -6.79 15.33
C HIS A 751 -17.42 -7.37 14.23
N ASN A 752 -16.10 -7.50 14.51
CA ASN A 752 -15.01 -7.72 13.55
C ASN A 752 -15.22 -8.85 12.53
N VAL A 753 -16.05 -9.84 12.86
CA VAL A 753 -16.57 -10.88 11.98
C VAL A 753 -17.23 -10.32 10.68
N GLY A 754 -17.60 -9.02 10.64
CA GLY A 754 -18.24 -8.35 9.51
C GLY A 754 -17.53 -7.14 8.86
N LEU A 755 -16.31 -6.74 9.27
CA LEU A 755 -15.81 -5.36 9.02
C LEU A 755 -14.52 -5.21 8.20
N GLY A 756 -14.65 -5.06 6.87
CA GLY A 756 -13.54 -4.62 6.01
C GLY A 756 -13.46 -3.10 5.78
N ALA A 757 -14.59 -2.38 5.78
CA ALA A 757 -14.71 -1.04 5.20
C ALA A 757 -14.82 0.13 6.22
N THR A 758 -14.97 -0.16 7.51
CA THR A 758 -15.46 0.80 8.53
C THR A 758 -14.34 1.55 9.27
N ARG A 759 -13.10 1.15 9.02
CA ARG A 759 -11.84 1.58 9.65
C ARG A 759 -11.53 3.08 9.60
N GLN A 760 -11.98 3.80 8.57
CA GLN A 760 -11.74 5.25 8.47
C GLN A 760 -12.69 6.06 9.34
N VAL A 761 -13.94 5.60 9.48
CA VAL A 761 -14.94 6.23 10.34
C VAL A 761 -14.55 6.06 11.80
N THR A 762 -14.11 4.86 12.21
CA THR A 762 -13.64 4.64 13.58
C THR A 762 -12.51 5.61 13.95
N ALA A 763 -11.50 5.78 13.09
CA ALA A 763 -10.41 6.71 13.33
C ALA A 763 -10.88 8.16 13.44
N LEU A 764 -11.76 8.56 12.53
CA LEU A 764 -12.32 9.91 12.47
C LEU A 764 -13.12 10.25 13.73
N GLU A 765 -14.06 9.39 14.11
CA GLU A 765 -14.94 9.63 15.26
C GLU A 765 -14.18 9.56 16.59
N VAL A 766 -13.23 8.63 16.74
CA VAL A 766 -12.35 8.58 17.93
C VAL A 766 -11.47 9.83 18.00
N ARG A 767 -10.93 10.27 16.87
CA ARG A 767 -10.09 11.48 16.87
C ARG A 767 -10.89 12.74 17.16
N ALA A 768 -12.17 12.78 16.79
CA ALA A 768 -13.08 13.88 17.09
C ALA A 768 -13.35 14.08 18.59
N THR A 769 -13.13 13.06 19.44
CA THR A 769 -13.20 13.19 20.90
C THR A 769 -11.87 13.53 21.57
N GLY A 770 -10.85 13.86 20.77
CA GLY A 770 -9.51 14.19 21.27
C GLY A 770 -8.60 12.99 21.51
N ILE A 771 -9.09 11.76 21.32
CA ILE A 771 -8.36 10.53 21.62
C ILE A 771 -7.50 10.13 20.41
N PRO A 772 -6.17 10.02 20.52
CA PRO A 772 -5.30 9.75 19.38
C PRO A 772 -4.86 8.28 19.25
N TYR A 773 -5.21 7.40 20.19
CA TYR A 773 -4.72 6.02 20.26
C TYR A 773 -5.86 5.03 20.53
N VAL A 774 -5.91 3.92 19.80
CA VAL A 774 -6.94 2.88 19.95
C VAL A 774 -6.35 1.50 20.21
N PHE A 775 -7.00 0.75 21.09
CA PHE A 775 -6.70 -0.67 21.35
C PHE A 775 -7.38 -1.59 20.32
N ALA A 776 -7.09 -1.35 19.05
CA ALA A 776 -7.61 -2.11 17.92
C ALA A 776 -6.60 -2.10 16.75
N PRO A 777 -6.60 -3.12 15.88
CA PRO A 777 -7.52 -4.27 15.85
C PRO A 777 -7.11 -5.45 16.74
N SER A 778 -8.11 -6.28 17.10
CA SER A 778 -7.83 -7.65 17.54
C SER A 778 -7.57 -8.54 16.33
N ILE A 779 -6.34 -9.04 16.22
CA ILE A 779 -5.88 -9.91 15.11
C ILE A 779 -5.51 -11.31 15.59
N ALA A 780 -6.10 -11.72 16.71
CA ALA A 780 -6.07 -13.10 17.16
C ALA A 780 -6.83 -13.99 16.16
N VAL A 781 -6.31 -15.20 15.93
CA VAL A 781 -7.02 -16.25 15.19
C VAL A 781 -7.77 -17.09 16.21
N CYS A 782 -9.10 -16.98 16.29
CA CYS A 782 -9.89 -17.82 17.20
C CYS A 782 -10.02 -19.23 16.63
N ARG A 783 -9.58 -20.22 17.40
CA ARG A 783 -9.52 -21.64 17.04
C ARG A 783 -10.55 -22.49 17.79
N ASP A 784 -11.22 -21.89 18.77
CA ASP A 784 -12.24 -22.55 19.60
C ASP A 784 -13.34 -21.54 19.96
N PRO A 785 -14.58 -21.70 19.49
CA PRO A 785 -15.65 -20.74 19.72
C PRO A 785 -16.07 -20.65 21.20
N ARG A 786 -15.67 -21.60 22.07
CA ARG A 786 -15.88 -21.51 23.51
C ARG A 786 -15.20 -20.29 24.12
N TRP A 787 -14.16 -19.76 23.47
CA TRP A 787 -13.47 -18.55 23.88
C TRP A 787 -14.35 -17.31 23.74
N GLY A 788 -14.59 -16.64 24.86
CA GLY A 788 -15.49 -15.50 25.00
C GLY A 788 -15.08 -14.24 24.24
N ARG A 789 -13.94 -14.23 23.54
CA ARG A 789 -13.50 -13.11 22.69
C ARG A 789 -13.50 -13.44 21.20
N CYS A 790 -14.06 -14.57 20.78
CA CYS A 790 -14.06 -14.97 19.36
C CYS A 790 -14.72 -13.94 18.42
N TYR A 791 -15.65 -13.12 18.92
CA TYR A 791 -16.31 -12.06 18.16
C TYR A 791 -15.40 -10.83 17.90
N GLU A 792 -14.33 -10.67 18.69
CA GLU A 792 -13.29 -9.66 18.44
C GLU A 792 -12.36 -10.09 17.31
N SER A 793 -12.27 -11.39 17.00
CA SER A 793 -11.40 -11.95 15.96
C SER A 793 -12.11 -12.00 14.60
N PHE A 794 -11.34 -11.77 13.53
CA PHE A 794 -11.85 -11.78 12.15
C PHE A 794 -12.21 -13.16 11.59
N GLY A 795 -11.82 -14.25 12.25
CA GLY A 795 -12.14 -15.61 11.80
C GLY A 795 -11.21 -16.68 12.36
N GLU A 796 -11.37 -17.90 11.86
CA GLU A 796 -10.57 -19.07 12.29
C GLU A 796 -9.38 -19.40 11.36
N ASP A 797 -9.36 -18.80 10.17
CA ASP A 797 -8.32 -18.98 9.17
C ASP A 797 -7.23 -17.90 9.31
N PRO A 798 -5.96 -18.28 9.52
CA PRO A 798 -4.84 -17.33 9.59
C PRO A 798 -4.73 -16.41 8.38
N LYS A 799 -5.11 -16.90 7.18
CA LYS A 799 -5.00 -16.10 5.96
C LYS A 799 -6.07 -15.00 5.92
N LEU A 800 -7.31 -15.30 6.28
CA LEU A 800 -8.38 -14.32 6.44
C LEU A 800 -7.97 -13.23 7.45
N VAL A 801 -7.52 -13.62 8.65
CA VAL A 801 -7.12 -12.65 9.70
C VAL A 801 -5.94 -11.78 9.23
N GLN A 802 -4.98 -12.36 8.49
CA GLN A 802 -3.89 -11.61 7.89
C GLN A 802 -4.39 -10.57 6.86
N ASP A 803 -5.36 -10.91 6.02
CA ASP A 803 -5.92 -10.00 5.01
C ASP A 803 -6.71 -8.85 5.66
N MET A 804 -7.31 -9.10 6.83
CA MET A 804 -8.05 -8.10 7.60
C MET A 804 -7.15 -7.08 8.33
N THR A 805 -5.83 -7.28 8.37
CA THR A 805 -4.88 -6.26 8.87
C THR A 805 -4.88 -4.95 8.07
N SER A 806 -5.57 -4.90 6.92
CA SER A 806 -5.89 -3.65 6.21
C SER A 806 -6.65 -2.62 7.06
N ILE A 807 -7.27 -3.04 8.16
CA ILE A 807 -7.85 -2.15 9.19
C ILE A 807 -6.81 -1.16 9.75
N ILE A 808 -5.54 -1.57 9.89
CA ILE A 808 -4.45 -0.72 10.37
C ILE A 808 -4.26 0.48 9.43
N ASP A 809 -4.34 0.27 8.12
CA ASP A 809 -4.20 1.34 7.12
C ASP A 809 -5.33 2.37 7.24
N GLY A 810 -6.53 1.95 7.66
CA GLY A 810 -7.65 2.86 7.86
C GLY A 810 -7.53 3.70 9.13
N LEU A 811 -7.03 3.07 10.20
CA LEU A 811 -6.82 3.69 11.50
C LEU A 811 -5.67 4.70 11.46
N GLN A 812 -4.50 4.28 10.96
CA GLN A 812 -3.27 5.06 10.99
C GLN A 812 -2.95 5.81 9.69
N GLY A 813 -3.56 5.44 8.55
CA GLY A 813 -3.09 5.87 7.23
C GLY A 813 -2.11 4.87 6.61
N LEU A 814 -1.58 5.18 5.43
CA LEU A 814 -0.58 4.36 4.75
C LEU A 814 0.83 4.81 5.14
N PRO A 815 1.78 3.90 5.43
CA PRO A 815 3.11 4.27 5.88
C PRO A 815 3.95 4.95 4.79
N ASP A 816 4.61 6.05 5.15
CA ASP A 816 5.68 6.66 4.33
C ASP A 816 6.92 5.75 4.24
N ARG A 817 7.05 4.78 5.16
CA ARG A 817 8.10 3.75 5.17
C ARG A 817 7.58 2.47 5.79
N LEU A 818 7.64 1.36 5.04
CA LEU A 818 7.25 0.03 5.55
C LEU A 818 8.03 -0.31 6.83
N GLY A 819 7.34 -0.85 7.83
CA GLY A 819 7.93 -1.25 9.11
C GLY A 819 8.14 -0.12 10.13
N ALA A 820 7.92 1.15 9.78
CA ALA A 820 8.01 2.27 10.70
C ALA A 820 6.62 2.67 11.25
N PRO A 821 6.49 2.93 12.57
CA PRO A 821 5.28 3.54 13.12
C PRO A 821 4.98 4.88 12.46
N HIS A 822 3.72 5.12 12.17
CA HIS A 822 3.23 6.35 11.53
C HIS A 822 1.76 6.56 11.88
N VAL A 823 1.33 7.83 11.86
CA VAL A 823 -0.08 8.22 11.83
C VAL A 823 -0.21 9.41 10.88
N ASN A 824 -0.79 9.16 9.71
CA ASN A 824 -0.76 10.06 8.57
C ASN A 824 -2.07 10.87 8.46
N GLY A 825 -2.08 12.02 9.13
CA GLY A 825 -3.17 13.00 9.10
C GLY A 825 -3.79 13.23 10.48
N LEU A 826 -4.30 14.44 10.69
CA LEU A 826 -4.88 14.85 11.99
C LEU A 826 -6.20 14.15 12.32
N ASN A 827 -6.82 13.46 11.36
CA ASN A 827 -8.05 12.65 11.52
C ASN A 827 -7.79 11.14 11.65
N LYS A 828 -6.54 10.76 11.99
CA LYS A 828 -6.10 9.37 12.17
C LYS A 828 -5.72 9.09 13.62
N VAL A 829 -5.64 7.81 13.96
CA VAL A 829 -5.29 7.33 15.30
C VAL A 829 -4.22 6.25 15.23
N ALA A 830 -3.37 6.17 16.25
CA ALA A 830 -2.44 5.06 16.40
C ALA A 830 -3.20 3.77 16.69
N ALA A 831 -2.85 2.67 16.02
CA ALA A 831 -3.45 1.36 16.21
C ALA A 831 -2.59 0.49 17.15
N CYS A 832 -3.26 -0.44 17.82
CA CYS A 832 -2.68 -1.46 18.67
C CYS A 832 -3.12 -2.84 18.20
N ALA A 833 -2.21 -3.62 17.63
CA ALA A 833 -2.50 -4.99 17.26
C ALA A 833 -2.50 -5.89 18.51
N LYS A 834 -3.62 -6.55 18.81
CA LYS A 834 -3.81 -7.33 20.04
C LYS A 834 -4.50 -8.69 19.83
N HIS A 835 -4.35 -9.68 20.71
CA HIS A 835 -3.34 -9.77 21.78
C HIS A 835 -2.21 -10.71 21.37
N TYR A 836 -0.97 -10.20 21.41
CA TYR A 836 0.25 -10.89 21.01
C TYR A 836 0.71 -11.85 22.11
N VAL A 837 0.77 -13.16 21.89
CA VAL A 837 0.34 -13.88 20.68
C VAL A 837 -0.38 -15.16 21.07
N GLY A 838 -1.33 -15.57 20.23
CA GLY A 838 -1.97 -16.87 20.32
C GLY A 838 -3.20 -16.90 21.23
N ASP A 839 -3.68 -15.75 21.68
CA ASP A 839 -4.84 -15.59 22.56
C ASP A 839 -6.08 -16.38 22.09
N GLY A 840 -6.33 -16.41 20.78
CA GLY A 840 -7.45 -17.18 20.20
C GLY A 840 -7.22 -18.69 20.11
N GLY A 841 -6.08 -19.20 20.56
CA GLY A 841 -5.70 -20.62 20.53
C GLY A 841 -5.57 -21.24 21.93
N THR A 842 -6.11 -20.61 22.98
CA THR A 842 -6.02 -21.13 24.34
C THR A 842 -6.69 -22.49 24.49
N THR A 843 -6.13 -23.32 25.37
CA THR A 843 -6.61 -24.68 25.60
C THR A 843 -8.06 -24.66 26.12
N ARG A 844 -8.95 -25.40 25.45
CA ARG A 844 -10.41 -25.45 25.68
C ARG A 844 -11.17 -24.14 25.47
N GLY A 845 -10.54 -23.16 24.82
CA GLY A 845 -11.14 -21.84 24.61
C GLY A 845 -11.40 -21.10 25.92
N ILE A 846 -10.50 -21.21 26.89
CA ILE A 846 -10.59 -20.46 28.16
C ILE A 846 -9.76 -19.19 28.02
N ASN A 847 -10.34 -18.05 28.34
CA ASN A 847 -9.69 -16.74 28.26
C ASN A 847 -8.47 -16.66 29.20
N GLU A 848 -7.38 -16.03 28.72
CA GLU A 848 -6.10 -15.86 29.45
C GLU A 848 -5.38 -17.16 29.89
N ASN A 849 -5.80 -18.31 29.36
CA ASN A 849 -5.24 -19.62 29.71
C ASN A 849 -3.93 -19.93 28.95
N ASP A 850 -3.39 -21.13 29.13
CA ASP A 850 -2.21 -21.60 28.43
C ASP A 850 -2.51 -22.10 27.01
N ILE A 851 -1.66 -21.68 26.08
CA ILE A 851 -1.65 -22.10 24.68
C ILE A 851 -0.60 -23.21 24.56
N GLN A 852 -1.07 -24.44 24.37
CA GLN A 852 -0.23 -25.65 24.31
C GLN A 852 0.00 -26.08 22.88
N ILE A 853 0.90 -25.37 22.20
CA ILE A 853 1.30 -25.67 20.82
C ILE A 853 2.81 -25.55 20.68
N ASP A 854 3.37 -26.33 19.75
CA ASP A 854 4.76 -26.19 19.41
C ASP A 854 5.03 -24.83 18.72
N ARG A 855 6.32 -24.48 18.64
CA ARG A 855 6.72 -23.22 18.02
C ARG A 855 6.28 -23.12 16.57
N HIS A 856 6.26 -24.22 15.83
CA HIS A 856 5.82 -24.22 14.44
C HIS A 856 4.36 -23.81 14.33
N GLY A 857 3.46 -24.42 15.11
CA GLY A 857 2.04 -24.10 15.19
C GLY A 857 1.79 -22.64 15.57
N LEU A 858 2.49 -22.13 16.59
CA LEU A 858 2.38 -20.72 16.99
C LEU A 858 2.74 -19.77 15.83
N LEU A 859 3.83 -20.07 15.12
CA LEU A 859 4.30 -19.27 13.99
C LEU A 859 3.42 -19.42 12.74
N SER A 860 2.84 -20.59 12.48
CA SER A 860 2.02 -20.82 11.29
C SER A 860 0.58 -20.33 11.44
N ILE A 861 0.03 -20.39 12.65
CA ILE A 861 -1.39 -20.05 12.91
C ILE A 861 -1.51 -18.61 13.41
N HIS A 862 -0.77 -18.22 14.45
CA HIS A 862 -1.06 -16.99 15.18
C HIS A 862 -0.16 -15.80 14.81
N MET A 863 1.01 -16.03 14.20
CA MET A 863 1.92 -14.95 13.77
C MET A 863 1.66 -14.29 12.41
N PRO A 864 1.04 -14.92 11.39
CA PRO A 864 0.95 -14.32 10.05
C PRO A 864 0.34 -12.93 10.00
N ALA A 865 -0.66 -12.67 10.86
CA ALA A 865 -1.29 -11.36 10.96
C ALA A 865 -0.36 -10.32 11.60
N TYR A 866 0.39 -10.67 12.66
CA TYR A 866 1.37 -9.75 13.27
C TYR A 866 2.53 -9.42 12.33
N PHE A 867 3.00 -10.37 11.53
CA PHE A 867 4.00 -10.09 10.50
C PHE A 867 3.49 -9.02 9.52
N ASN A 868 2.24 -9.14 9.06
CA ASN A 868 1.64 -8.16 8.15
C ASN A 868 1.39 -6.81 8.83
N ALA A 869 0.94 -6.81 10.09
CA ALA A 869 0.77 -5.60 10.90
C ALA A 869 2.09 -4.83 11.09
N ILE A 870 3.20 -5.54 11.32
CA ILE A 870 4.53 -4.94 11.44
C ILE A 870 4.96 -4.33 10.10
N ILE A 871 4.79 -5.03 8.97
CA ILE A 871 5.10 -4.48 7.64
C ILE A 871 4.32 -3.18 7.39
N LYS A 872 3.05 -3.16 7.81
CA LYS A 872 2.17 -1.98 7.73
C LYS A 872 2.57 -0.85 8.68
N GLY A 873 3.52 -1.05 9.58
CA GLY A 873 3.97 -0.02 10.51
C GLY A 873 3.00 0.23 11.65
N VAL A 874 2.36 -0.81 12.18
CA VAL A 874 1.51 -0.70 13.38
C VAL A 874 2.25 0.00 14.53
N SER A 875 1.59 0.95 15.19
CA SER A 875 2.23 1.81 16.19
C SER A 875 2.51 1.09 17.50
N SER A 876 1.67 0.14 17.89
CA SER A 876 1.86 -0.65 19.10
C SER A 876 1.35 -2.09 18.96
N ILE A 877 1.85 -2.97 19.82
CA ILE A 877 1.39 -4.35 19.95
C ILE A 877 1.13 -4.62 21.43
N MET A 878 -0.06 -5.12 21.76
CA MET A 878 -0.42 -5.48 23.13
C MET A 878 -0.06 -6.93 23.41
N ALA A 879 0.70 -7.19 24.48
CA ALA A 879 1.01 -8.53 24.94
C ALA A 879 -0.21 -9.18 25.61
N SER A 880 -0.48 -10.44 25.28
CA SER A 880 -1.59 -11.25 25.82
C SER A 880 -1.33 -11.66 27.27
N SER A 881 -2.40 -11.69 28.07
CA SER A 881 -2.42 -12.28 29.42
C SER A 881 -2.34 -13.81 29.43
N SER A 882 -2.44 -14.45 28.26
CA SER A 882 -2.27 -15.88 28.05
C SER A 882 -0.81 -16.32 28.18
N SER A 883 -0.62 -17.60 28.48
CA SER A 883 0.69 -18.25 28.51
C SER A 883 0.95 -19.03 27.22
N TRP A 884 2.23 -19.19 26.86
CA TRP A 884 2.63 -20.15 25.83
C TRP A 884 3.52 -21.21 26.46
N ASN A 885 3.04 -22.46 26.48
CA ASN A 885 3.68 -23.61 27.13
C ASN A 885 4.12 -23.31 28.58
N GLY A 886 3.21 -22.70 29.36
CA GLY A 886 3.40 -22.42 30.78
C GLY A 886 4.14 -21.12 31.11
N ILE A 887 4.58 -20.34 30.12
CA ILE A 887 5.24 -19.04 30.34
C ILE A 887 4.29 -17.90 29.93
N LYS A 888 3.93 -17.04 30.89
CA LYS A 888 3.13 -15.83 30.62
C LYS A 888 3.79 -14.94 29.57
N THR A 889 3.02 -14.50 28.58
CA THR A 889 3.57 -13.75 27.45
C THR A 889 4.21 -12.44 27.90
N HIS A 890 3.65 -11.76 28.91
CA HIS A 890 4.24 -10.55 29.51
C HIS A 890 5.66 -10.75 30.04
N ALA A 891 6.02 -11.96 30.48
CA ALA A 891 7.36 -12.32 30.99
C ALA A 891 8.21 -13.07 29.95
N ASN A 892 7.75 -13.21 28.70
CA ASN A 892 8.39 -14.04 27.70
C ASN A 892 9.42 -13.28 26.84
N TYR A 893 10.68 -13.26 27.28
CA TYR A 893 11.79 -12.61 26.57
C TYR A 893 12.02 -13.13 25.14
N GLU A 894 11.82 -14.44 24.93
CA GLU A 894 11.99 -15.07 23.62
C GLU A 894 10.99 -14.52 22.60
N LEU A 895 9.72 -14.39 22.98
CA LEU A 895 8.67 -13.86 22.12
C LEU A 895 8.77 -12.33 21.94
N LEU A 896 8.85 -11.59 23.05
CA LEU A 896 8.76 -10.12 23.01
C LEU A 896 10.05 -9.46 22.51
N THR A 897 11.22 -9.90 22.97
CA THR A 897 12.49 -9.26 22.62
C THR A 897 13.19 -9.96 21.48
N LYS A 898 13.53 -11.26 21.60
CA LYS A 898 14.31 -11.93 20.56
C LYS A 898 13.53 -12.07 19.25
N PHE A 899 12.27 -12.46 19.32
CA PHE A 899 11.46 -12.68 18.14
C PHE A 899 10.81 -11.40 17.64
N LEU A 900 9.91 -10.76 18.39
CA LEU A 900 9.16 -9.60 17.93
C LEU A 900 10.06 -8.39 17.62
N LYS A 901 10.85 -7.92 18.59
CA LYS A 901 11.74 -6.76 18.39
C LYS A 901 12.99 -7.10 17.59
N GLY A 902 13.58 -8.27 17.84
CA GLY A 902 14.82 -8.72 17.21
C GLY A 902 14.63 -9.26 15.79
N THR A 903 13.86 -10.34 15.66
CA THR A 903 13.68 -11.07 14.38
C THR A 903 12.72 -10.34 13.44
N LEU A 904 11.54 -9.94 13.94
CA LEU A 904 10.53 -9.24 13.14
C LEU A 904 10.81 -7.73 13.02
N ARG A 905 11.82 -7.23 13.73
CA ARG A 905 12.26 -5.83 13.70
C ARG A 905 11.15 -4.83 14.04
N PHE A 906 10.20 -5.21 14.87
CA PHE A 906 9.11 -4.32 15.30
C PHE A 906 9.66 -3.02 15.90
N ARG A 907 9.20 -1.88 15.39
CA ARG A 907 9.69 -0.53 15.75
C ARG A 907 8.71 0.30 16.56
N GLY A 908 7.47 -0.15 16.74
CA GLY A 908 6.54 0.44 17.71
C GLY A 908 6.94 0.10 19.14
N PHE A 909 6.02 0.35 20.07
CA PHE A 909 6.18 -0.07 21.47
C PHE A 909 5.27 -1.25 21.80
N VAL A 910 5.73 -2.13 22.70
CA VAL A 910 4.95 -3.23 23.26
C VAL A 910 4.26 -2.75 24.52
N ILE A 911 2.95 -2.91 24.60
CA ILE A 911 2.16 -2.54 25.78
C ILE A 911 1.63 -3.79 26.50
N SER A 912 1.51 -3.77 27.83
CA SER A 912 0.79 -4.83 28.54
C SER A 912 -0.72 -4.74 28.29
N ASP A 913 -1.41 -5.85 28.42
CA ASP A 913 -2.85 -5.86 28.72
C ASP A 913 -3.19 -5.18 30.07
N TRP A 914 -4.49 -5.00 30.34
CA TRP A 914 -5.04 -4.41 31.56
C TRP A 914 -4.56 -5.14 32.82
N ALA A 915 -3.77 -4.45 33.66
CA ALA A 915 -3.12 -5.02 34.84
C ALA A 915 -2.37 -6.34 34.55
N GLY A 916 -1.93 -6.55 33.31
CA GLY A 916 -1.49 -7.88 32.85
C GLY A 916 -0.23 -8.39 33.56
N ILE A 917 0.62 -7.50 34.07
CA ILE A 917 1.83 -7.90 34.80
C ILE A 917 1.51 -8.45 36.21
N ASP A 918 0.39 -8.05 36.82
CA ASP A 918 -0.03 -8.55 38.13
C ASP A 918 -0.33 -10.06 38.06
N LYS A 919 -0.68 -10.55 36.86
CA LYS A 919 -1.00 -11.95 36.54
C LYS A 919 0.22 -12.83 36.23
N ILE A 920 1.44 -12.30 36.34
CA ILE A 920 2.67 -13.09 36.12
C ILE A 920 2.89 -14.12 37.23
N THR A 921 2.49 -13.80 38.45
CA THR A 921 2.61 -14.69 39.61
C THR A 921 1.25 -15.27 39.98
N GLU A 922 1.25 -16.48 40.55
CA GLU A 922 0.05 -17.11 41.08
C GLU A 922 0.24 -17.44 42.58
N PRO A 923 -0.62 -16.93 43.49
CA PRO A 923 -1.72 -15.99 43.27
C PRO A 923 -1.28 -14.65 42.67
N GLU A 924 -2.21 -13.95 42.01
CA GLU A 924 -1.95 -12.65 41.39
C GLU A 924 -1.28 -11.68 42.39
N ARG A 925 -0.28 -10.94 41.90
CA ARG A 925 0.49 -9.95 42.67
C ARG A 925 1.23 -10.49 43.91
N SER A 926 1.31 -11.79 44.15
CA SER A 926 2.01 -12.39 45.29
C SER A 926 3.51 -12.06 45.36
N ASN A 927 4.14 -11.74 44.22
CA ASN A 927 5.48 -11.17 44.16
C ASN A 927 5.55 -10.07 43.09
N TYR A 928 5.02 -8.89 43.41
CA TYR A 928 4.92 -7.77 42.46
C TYR A 928 6.27 -7.27 41.95
N THR A 929 7.30 -7.23 42.81
CA THR A 929 8.66 -6.84 42.40
C THR A 929 9.19 -7.74 41.29
N TYR A 930 8.99 -9.07 41.41
CA TYR A 930 9.35 -10.00 40.35
C TYR A 930 8.51 -9.80 39.09
N SER A 931 7.22 -9.52 39.20
CA SER A 931 6.37 -9.22 38.04
C SER A 931 6.85 -8.01 37.24
N VAL A 932 7.23 -6.93 37.93
CA VAL A 932 7.81 -5.73 37.30
C VAL A 932 9.15 -6.06 36.65
N GLU A 933 10.06 -6.72 37.36
CA GLU A 933 11.34 -7.15 36.81
C GLU A 933 11.18 -8.00 35.54
N ALA A 934 10.41 -9.09 35.65
CA ALA A 934 10.26 -10.08 34.59
C ALA A 934 9.63 -9.47 33.34
N SER A 935 8.60 -8.64 33.50
CA SER A 935 7.90 -8.03 32.36
C SER A 935 8.74 -6.99 31.63
N ILE A 936 9.42 -6.10 32.37
CA ILE A 936 10.24 -5.06 31.76
C ILE A 936 11.46 -5.68 31.08
N ASN A 937 12.14 -6.64 31.73
CA ASN A 937 13.28 -7.34 31.12
C ASN A 937 12.85 -8.21 29.94
N ALA A 938 11.64 -8.80 29.95
CA ALA A 938 11.11 -9.55 28.82
C ALA A 938 10.90 -8.69 27.57
N GLY A 939 10.55 -7.40 27.75
CA GLY A 939 10.45 -6.44 26.65
C GLY A 939 9.17 -5.62 26.60
N ILE A 940 8.35 -5.59 27.67
CA ILE A 940 7.22 -4.65 27.77
C ILE A 940 7.76 -3.21 27.86
N ASP A 941 7.26 -2.32 27.00
CA ASP A 941 7.70 -0.92 26.92
C ASP A 941 6.79 0.03 27.72
N MET A 942 5.48 -0.22 27.70
CA MET A 942 4.49 0.52 28.48
C MET A 942 3.61 -0.48 29.25
N VAL A 943 3.31 -0.20 30.51
CA VAL A 943 2.49 -1.05 31.38
C VAL A 943 1.20 -0.32 31.71
N ILE A 944 0.07 -0.99 31.46
CA ILE A 944 -1.23 -0.55 31.95
C ILE A 944 -1.29 -0.90 33.44
N VAL A 945 -1.15 0.12 34.27
CA VAL A 945 -1.21 0.07 35.74
C VAL A 945 -2.42 0.90 36.19
N PRO A 946 -3.64 0.34 36.12
CA PRO A 946 -4.87 1.13 36.13
C PRO A 946 -4.96 2.08 37.34
N TYR A 947 -4.63 1.58 38.53
CA TYR A 947 -4.84 2.29 39.80
C TYR A 947 -3.55 2.50 40.62
N ASN A 948 -2.70 1.47 40.75
CA ASN A 948 -1.54 1.49 41.65
C ASN A 948 -0.25 1.90 40.93
N TYR A 949 -0.27 3.04 40.22
CA TYR A 949 0.86 3.49 39.39
C TYR A 949 2.10 3.91 40.20
N THR A 950 1.92 4.43 41.41
CA THR A 950 3.05 4.79 42.29
C THR A 950 3.86 3.57 42.70
N ASP A 951 3.21 2.46 43.06
CA ASP A 951 3.86 1.18 43.40
C ASP A 951 4.71 0.66 42.22
N PHE A 952 4.20 0.77 40.99
CA PHE A 952 4.97 0.43 39.78
C PHE A 952 6.19 1.35 39.59
N ILE A 953 6.00 2.66 39.69
CA ILE A 953 7.07 3.65 39.50
C ILE A 953 8.17 3.45 40.55
N ASP A 954 7.80 3.30 41.82
CA ASP A 954 8.73 3.10 42.94
C ASP A 954 9.47 1.77 42.77
N THR A 955 8.75 0.69 42.48
CA THR A 955 9.35 -0.64 42.27
C THR A 955 10.33 -0.66 41.10
N LEU A 956 9.97 -0.08 39.95
CA LEU A 956 10.84 -0.04 38.78
C LEU A 956 12.06 0.87 39.02
N THR A 957 11.88 1.98 39.75
CA THR A 957 12.97 2.88 40.13
C THR A 957 13.98 2.13 41.00
N ASP A 958 13.49 1.38 41.99
CA ASP A 958 14.29 0.52 42.86
C ASP A 958 15.06 -0.55 42.07
N LEU A 959 14.41 -1.21 41.12
CA LEU A 959 15.02 -2.24 40.27
C LEU A 959 16.11 -1.67 39.35
N VAL A 960 15.94 -0.45 38.83
CA VAL A 960 16.97 0.23 38.03
C VAL A 960 18.14 0.68 38.91
N ASN A 961 17.87 1.25 40.08
CA ASN A 961 18.92 1.68 41.02
C ASN A 961 19.75 0.50 41.57
N LYS A 962 19.17 -0.70 41.61
CA LYS A 962 19.84 -1.96 41.98
C LYS A 962 20.50 -2.67 40.78
N ASP A 963 20.50 -2.06 39.59
CA ASP A 963 20.99 -2.62 38.32
C ASP A 963 20.33 -3.95 37.91
N VAL A 964 19.16 -4.27 38.46
CA VAL A 964 18.36 -5.47 38.10
C VAL A 964 17.65 -5.26 36.77
N VAL A 965 17.15 -4.05 36.52
CA VAL A 965 16.68 -3.60 35.20
C VAL A 965 17.68 -2.59 34.65
N PRO A 966 18.39 -2.90 33.55
CA PRO A 966 19.39 -1.97 33.01
C PRO A 966 18.78 -0.66 32.52
N MET A 967 19.45 0.48 32.75
CA MET A 967 19.03 1.79 32.21
C MET A 967 18.84 1.76 30.69
N ALA A 968 19.64 0.98 29.97
CA ALA A 968 19.50 0.79 28.52
C ALA A 968 18.15 0.16 28.13
N ARG A 969 17.55 -0.67 28.99
CA ARG A 969 16.22 -1.25 28.76
C ARG A 969 15.14 -0.17 28.89
N ILE A 970 15.24 0.70 29.89
CA ILE A 970 14.37 1.86 30.07
C ILE A 970 14.48 2.80 28.86
N ASP A 971 15.71 3.09 28.41
CA ASP A 971 15.95 3.93 27.24
C ASP A 971 15.35 3.33 25.94
N ASP A 972 15.43 2.01 25.72
CA ASP A 972 14.76 1.37 24.57
C ASP A 972 13.23 1.53 24.64
N ALA A 973 12.63 1.31 25.82
CA ALA A 973 11.19 1.43 26.02
C ALA A 973 10.69 2.84 25.72
N VAL A 974 11.29 3.84 26.38
CA VAL A 974 10.90 5.24 26.24
C VAL A 974 11.20 5.75 24.82
N THR A 975 12.29 5.31 24.19
CA THR A 975 12.57 5.64 22.78
C THR A 975 11.43 5.19 21.85
N ARG A 976 10.83 4.02 22.09
CA ARG A 976 9.72 3.49 21.27
C ARG A 976 8.43 4.25 21.51
N ILE A 977 8.12 4.57 22.77
CA ILE A 977 6.94 5.36 23.14
C ILE A 977 7.02 6.76 22.53
N LEU A 978 8.14 7.46 22.74
CA LEU A 978 8.35 8.79 22.20
C LEU A 978 8.32 8.81 20.66
N ARG A 979 8.91 7.80 20.00
CA ARG A 979 8.85 7.66 18.53
C ARG A 979 7.40 7.68 18.04
N VAL A 980 6.51 6.94 18.69
CA VAL A 980 5.10 6.90 18.32
C VAL A 980 4.44 8.26 18.58
N LYS A 981 4.64 8.87 19.74
CA LYS A 981 4.11 10.21 20.06
C LYS A 981 4.50 11.28 19.04
N PHE A 982 5.77 11.32 18.62
CA PHE A 982 6.24 12.22 17.57
C PHE A 982 5.65 11.86 16.20
N SER A 983 5.56 10.56 15.85
CA SER A 983 4.99 10.14 14.55
C SER A 983 3.51 10.49 14.38
N MET A 984 2.82 10.76 15.50
CA MET A 984 1.43 11.18 15.55
C MET A 984 1.25 12.70 15.47
N GLY A 985 2.34 13.47 15.53
CA GLY A 985 2.26 14.93 15.61
C GLY A 985 1.72 15.43 16.95
N LEU A 986 1.76 14.64 18.03
CA LEU A 986 1.20 15.04 19.34
C LEU A 986 1.98 16.17 20.02
N PHE A 987 3.23 16.41 19.63
CA PHE A 987 3.99 17.55 20.16
C PHE A 987 3.56 18.86 19.50
N GLU A 988 3.04 18.79 18.27
CA GLU A 988 2.59 19.92 17.47
C GLU A 988 1.10 20.18 17.66
N ASN A 989 0.30 19.12 17.69
CA ASN A 989 -1.17 19.16 17.76
C ASN A 989 -1.69 18.27 18.90
N PRO A 990 -1.38 18.59 20.17
CA PRO A 990 -1.75 17.77 21.32
C PRO A 990 -3.26 17.78 21.61
N MET A 991 -3.99 18.84 21.24
CA MET A 991 -5.39 19.04 21.62
C MET A 991 -6.37 18.45 20.61
N ALA A 992 -7.62 18.27 21.04
CA ALA A 992 -8.73 17.85 20.19
C ALA A 992 -9.02 18.86 19.06
N ASP A 993 -9.43 18.34 17.90
CA ASP A 993 -9.83 19.14 16.75
C ASP A 993 -11.36 19.29 16.70
N TYR A 994 -11.84 20.48 17.07
CA TYR A 994 -13.27 20.81 17.11
C TYR A 994 -13.95 20.74 15.73
N THR A 995 -13.20 20.79 14.62
CA THR A 995 -13.79 20.72 13.26
C THR A 995 -14.33 19.34 12.91
N LEU A 996 -13.98 18.31 13.68
CA LEU A 996 -14.40 16.93 13.45
C LEU A 996 -15.69 16.54 14.20
N ILE A 997 -16.20 17.39 15.09
CA ILE A 997 -17.34 17.07 15.97
C ILE A 997 -18.58 16.62 15.18
N ASP A 998 -18.92 17.34 14.11
CA ASP A 998 -20.10 17.06 13.28
C ASP A 998 -20.00 15.73 12.50
N GLN A 999 -18.82 15.10 12.50
CA GLN A 999 -18.64 13.79 11.87
C GLN A 999 -19.14 12.66 12.76
N VAL A 1000 -19.18 12.83 14.09
CA VAL A 1000 -19.58 11.77 15.03
C VAL A 1000 -21.06 11.43 14.87
N GLY A 1001 -21.34 10.18 14.50
CA GLY A 1001 -22.73 9.73 14.30
C GLY A 1001 -23.43 10.36 13.10
N SER A 1002 -22.68 10.92 12.16
CA SER A 1002 -23.24 11.55 10.95
C SER A 1002 -24.06 10.54 10.13
N GLN A 1003 -25.06 11.03 9.39
CA GLN A 1003 -25.90 10.15 8.57
C GLN A 1003 -25.07 9.33 7.57
N ALA A 1004 -24.02 9.93 6.99
CA ALA A 1004 -23.11 9.22 6.07
C ALA A 1004 -22.40 8.05 6.76
N ASN A 1005 -21.95 8.22 8.01
CA ASN A 1005 -21.32 7.15 8.78
C ASN A 1005 -22.32 6.04 9.13
N ARG A 1006 -23.54 6.42 9.51
CA ARG A 1006 -24.63 5.46 9.79
C ARG A 1006 -25.06 4.68 8.53
N ASP A 1007 -25.08 5.33 7.37
CA ASP A 1007 -25.36 4.67 6.09
C ASP A 1007 -24.28 3.64 5.75
N LEU A 1008 -23.00 3.95 6.03
CA LEU A 1008 -21.90 3.00 5.90
C LEU A 1008 -22.03 1.83 6.90
N ALA A 1009 -22.48 2.10 8.13
CA ALA A 1009 -22.75 1.04 9.10
C ALA A 1009 -23.88 0.12 8.64
N ARG A 1010 -24.96 0.67 8.08
CA ARG A 1010 -26.05 -0.09 7.46
C ARG A 1010 -25.56 -0.95 6.29
N GLU A 1011 -24.66 -0.41 5.47
CA GLU A 1011 -24.01 -1.18 4.40
C GLU A 1011 -23.17 -2.34 4.93
N ALA A 1012 -22.39 -2.10 5.99
CA ALA A 1012 -21.59 -3.14 6.65
C ALA A 1012 -22.48 -4.25 7.23
N VAL A 1013 -23.64 -3.90 7.81
CA VAL A 1013 -24.66 -4.87 8.22
C VAL A 1013 -25.09 -5.72 7.02
N ARG A 1014 -25.59 -5.12 5.93
CA ARG A 1014 -26.05 -5.88 4.75
C ARG A 1014 -25.02 -6.89 4.22
N LYS A 1015 -23.75 -6.51 4.20
CA LYS A 1015 -22.65 -7.32 3.67
C LYS A 1015 -22.14 -8.40 4.62
N SER A 1016 -22.38 -8.26 5.92
CA SER A 1016 -21.88 -9.20 6.94
C SER A 1016 -22.87 -10.31 7.29
N LEU A 1017 -24.16 -10.12 7.01
CA LEU A 1017 -25.19 -11.13 7.28
C LEU A 1017 -25.02 -12.37 6.39
N VAL A 1018 -25.09 -13.56 7.01
CA VAL A 1018 -24.91 -14.84 6.31
C VAL A 1018 -26.19 -15.65 6.34
N LEU A 1019 -26.70 -16.00 5.15
CA LEU A 1019 -27.87 -16.87 5.02
C LEU A 1019 -27.42 -18.34 5.08
N LEU A 1020 -27.85 -19.06 6.11
CA LEU A 1020 -27.45 -20.44 6.38
C LEU A 1020 -28.45 -21.47 5.86
N LYS A 1021 -29.74 -21.13 5.88
CA LYS A 1021 -30.84 -21.95 5.37
C LYS A 1021 -31.89 -21.05 4.73
N ASN A 1022 -32.50 -21.47 3.63
CA ASN A 1022 -33.56 -20.71 2.96
C ASN A 1022 -34.60 -21.61 2.27
N GLY A 1023 -35.56 -22.13 3.02
CA GLY A 1023 -36.57 -23.08 2.55
C GLY A 1023 -36.27 -24.52 2.93
N LYS A 1024 -37.19 -25.43 2.57
CA LYS A 1024 -36.99 -26.88 2.70
C LYS A 1024 -36.07 -27.44 1.61
N ASP A 1025 -36.10 -26.82 0.45
CA ASP A 1025 -35.30 -27.11 -0.75
C ASP A 1025 -35.08 -25.81 -1.54
N GLU A 1026 -34.23 -25.87 -2.56
CA GLU A 1026 -33.87 -24.71 -3.40
C GLU A 1026 -35.04 -24.16 -4.23
N ASP A 1027 -36.07 -24.98 -4.48
CA ASP A 1027 -37.23 -24.62 -5.31
C ASP A 1027 -38.33 -23.89 -4.52
N SER A 1028 -38.26 -23.90 -3.18
CA SER A 1028 -39.25 -23.28 -2.28
C SER A 1028 -38.59 -22.36 -1.24
N PRO A 1029 -37.95 -21.25 -1.63
CA PRO A 1029 -37.28 -20.35 -0.70
C PRO A 1029 -38.27 -19.65 0.25
N MET A 1030 -37.77 -19.27 1.43
CA MET A 1030 -38.52 -18.45 2.41
C MET A 1030 -38.23 -16.96 2.26
N LEU A 1031 -36.97 -16.60 1.97
CA LEU A 1031 -36.49 -15.24 1.74
C LEU A 1031 -36.30 -14.99 0.23
N PRO A 1032 -36.59 -13.77 -0.26
CA PRO A 1032 -37.05 -12.60 0.51
C PRO A 1032 -38.52 -12.68 0.95
N LEU A 1033 -38.85 -12.05 2.08
CA LEU A 1033 -40.22 -11.97 2.63
C LEU A 1033 -41.06 -10.92 1.87
N PRO A 1034 -42.38 -11.14 1.71
CA PRO A 1034 -43.24 -10.15 1.08
C PRO A 1034 -43.48 -8.96 2.02
N LYS A 1035 -43.27 -7.74 1.50
CA LYS A 1035 -43.50 -6.48 2.23
C LYS A 1035 -44.97 -6.18 2.51
N GLN A 1036 -45.88 -6.71 1.70
CA GLN A 1036 -47.32 -6.58 1.90
C GLN A 1036 -47.88 -7.91 2.43
N SER A 1037 -48.44 -7.87 3.63
CA SER A 1037 -49.12 -9.00 4.29
C SER A 1037 -50.18 -8.45 5.25
N ASP A 1038 -51.20 -9.24 5.59
CA ASP A 1038 -52.24 -8.79 6.51
C ASP A 1038 -51.68 -8.66 7.94
N ARG A 1039 -51.02 -9.73 8.42
CA ARG A 1039 -50.42 -9.80 9.76
C ARG A 1039 -49.09 -10.54 9.73
N ILE A 1040 -48.08 -10.02 10.43
CA ILE A 1040 -46.80 -10.70 10.64
C ILE A 1040 -46.46 -10.76 12.13
N LEU A 1041 -45.79 -11.84 12.56
CA LEU A 1041 -45.29 -11.98 13.93
C LEU A 1041 -43.79 -11.69 13.97
N VAL A 1042 -43.37 -10.74 14.80
CA VAL A 1042 -41.96 -10.56 15.19
C VAL A 1042 -41.81 -11.09 16.61
N ALA A 1043 -40.99 -12.12 16.80
CA ALA A 1043 -40.83 -12.81 18.07
C ALA A 1043 -39.39 -12.77 18.58
N GLY A 1044 -39.20 -12.92 19.89
CA GLY A 1044 -37.89 -13.07 20.52
C GLY A 1044 -37.37 -11.83 21.24
N THR A 1045 -36.50 -12.07 22.22
CA THR A 1045 -35.95 -11.05 23.14
C THR A 1045 -35.05 -10.04 22.46
N HIS A 1046 -34.47 -10.38 21.31
CA HIS A 1046 -33.47 -9.55 20.62
C HIS A 1046 -34.09 -8.63 19.55
N ALA A 1047 -35.37 -8.81 19.19
CA ALA A 1047 -35.99 -8.04 18.13
C ALA A 1047 -36.07 -6.54 18.44
N ASN A 1048 -36.35 -6.17 19.70
CA ASN A 1048 -36.48 -4.77 20.13
C ASN A 1048 -35.48 -4.38 21.23
N ASN A 1049 -34.21 -4.79 21.08
CA ASN A 1049 -33.16 -4.53 22.04
C ASN A 1049 -31.84 -4.15 21.36
N LEU A 1050 -31.54 -2.85 21.28
CA LEU A 1050 -30.30 -2.32 20.70
C LEU A 1050 -29.06 -2.79 21.45
N GLY A 1051 -29.14 -2.92 22.78
CA GLY A 1051 -28.06 -3.43 23.59
C GLY A 1051 -27.63 -4.85 23.18
N TYR A 1052 -28.61 -5.76 23.02
CA TYR A 1052 -28.36 -7.11 22.53
C TYR A 1052 -27.90 -7.13 21.07
N GLN A 1053 -28.40 -6.21 20.25
CA GLN A 1053 -28.00 -6.04 18.85
C GLN A 1053 -26.52 -5.63 18.71
N CYS A 1054 -26.00 -4.79 19.61
CA CYS A 1054 -24.63 -4.31 19.58
C CYS A 1054 -23.64 -5.27 20.26
N GLY A 1055 -24.02 -5.91 21.37
CA GLY A 1055 -23.15 -6.84 22.10
C GLY A 1055 -22.16 -6.16 23.05
N GLY A 1056 -21.12 -6.90 23.45
CA GLY A 1056 -20.07 -6.44 24.36
C GLY A 1056 -19.24 -5.29 23.79
N TRP A 1057 -18.42 -4.65 24.62
CA TRP A 1057 -17.71 -3.43 24.24
C TRP A 1057 -18.64 -2.37 23.63
N THR A 1058 -19.84 -2.19 24.18
CA THR A 1058 -20.77 -1.14 23.74
C THR A 1058 -21.25 -0.35 24.94
N ILE A 1059 -20.77 0.90 25.04
CA ILE A 1059 -20.93 1.83 26.16
C ILE A 1059 -20.31 1.32 27.47
N SER A 1060 -20.42 0.03 27.78
CA SER A 1060 -19.77 -0.66 28.88
C SER A 1060 -19.01 -1.89 28.39
N TRP A 1061 -18.08 -2.38 29.21
CA TRP A 1061 -17.25 -3.55 28.93
C TRP A 1061 -18.08 -4.78 28.53
N GLN A 1062 -19.06 -5.17 29.34
CA GLN A 1062 -19.93 -6.31 29.04
C GLN A 1062 -21.05 -5.98 28.03
N GLY A 1063 -21.25 -4.71 27.71
CA GLY A 1063 -22.43 -4.23 26.98
C GLY A 1063 -23.65 -4.06 27.90
N LEU A 1064 -24.69 -3.40 27.40
CA LEU A 1064 -25.90 -3.09 28.15
C LEU A 1064 -27.13 -3.74 27.49
N THR A 1065 -28.24 -3.83 28.22
CA THR A 1065 -29.55 -4.27 27.68
C THR A 1065 -30.51 -3.09 27.56
N GLY A 1066 -31.33 -3.07 26.52
CA GLY A 1066 -32.33 -2.03 26.28
C GLY A 1066 -31.91 -1.00 25.22
N ASN A 1067 -32.73 0.04 25.06
CA ASN A 1067 -32.67 0.95 23.90
C ASN A 1067 -32.24 2.39 24.22
N ASN A 1068 -31.94 2.70 25.49
CA ASN A 1068 -31.76 4.10 25.95
C ASN A 1068 -30.29 4.54 26.08
N TYR A 1069 -29.34 3.66 25.76
CA TYR A 1069 -27.91 3.88 26.02
C TYR A 1069 -27.11 4.28 24.79
N THR A 1070 -27.66 4.08 23.59
CA THR A 1070 -27.10 4.58 22.33
C THR A 1070 -28.23 4.87 21.34
N ALA A 1071 -27.96 5.69 20.33
CA ALA A 1071 -28.91 5.96 19.26
C ALA A 1071 -28.76 4.90 18.16
N GLY A 1072 -29.86 4.34 17.71
CA GLY A 1072 -29.87 3.29 16.70
C GLY A 1072 -31.28 2.92 16.25
N THR A 1073 -31.37 2.00 15.31
CA THR A 1073 -32.64 1.40 14.86
C THR A 1073 -32.66 -0.06 15.30
N THR A 1074 -33.64 -0.45 16.11
CA THR A 1074 -33.84 -1.88 16.45
C THR A 1074 -34.31 -2.66 15.23
N ILE A 1075 -34.07 -3.98 15.21
CA ILE A 1075 -34.58 -4.85 14.15
C ILE A 1075 -36.11 -4.77 14.04
N LEU A 1076 -36.84 -4.75 15.16
CA LEU A 1076 -38.29 -4.57 15.16
C LEU A 1076 -38.69 -3.25 14.49
N SER A 1077 -38.06 -2.14 14.88
CA SER A 1077 -38.35 -0.83 14.26
C SER A 1077 -38.04 -0.83 12.77
N ALA A 1078 -36.95 -1.47 12.35
CA ALA A 1078 -36.56 -1.57 10.95
C ALA A 1078 -37.54 -2.41 10.13
N ILE A 1079 -38.01 -3.54 10.66
CA ILE A 1079 -39.06 -4.36 10.04
C ILE A 1079 -40.34 -3.55 9.90
N THR A 1080 -40.76 -2.84 10.97
CA THR A 1080 -41.93 -1.96 10.95
C THR A 1080 -41.85 -0.89 9.85
N SER A 1081 -40.66 -0.33 9.62
CA SER A 1081 -40.45 0.66 8.56
C SER A 1081 -40.35 0.05 7.15
N ALA A 1082 -40.03 -1.24 7.03
CA ALA A 1082 -39.80 -1.90 5.74
C ALA A 1082 -41.08 -2.47 5.10
N VAL A 1083 -42.10 -2.81 5.90
CA VAL A 1083 -43.38 -3.37 5.43
C VAL A 1083 -44.38 -2.29 5.01
N HIS A 1084 -45.42 -2.68 4.27
CA HIS A 1084 -46.48 -1.78 3.86
C HIS A 1084 -47.21 -1.20 5.09
N PRO A 1085 -47.60 0.10 5.11
CA PRO A 1085 -48.27 0.73 6.27
C PRO A 1085 -49.57 0.06 6.76
N ASN A 1086 -50.16 -0.82 5.95
CA ASN A 1086 -51.39 -1.57 6.28
C ASN A 1086 -51.11 -2.96 6.88
N THR A 1087 -49.85 -3.39 6.95
CA THR A 1087 -49.46 -4.65 7.55
C THR A 1087 -49.44 -4.51 9.07
N GLU A 1088 -50.26 -5.30 9.77
CA GLU A 1088 -50.26 -5.33 11.23
C GLU A 1088 -49.09 -6.17 11.75
N ILE A 1089 -48.32 -5.61 12.69
CA ILE A 1089 -47.18 -6.27 13.31
C ILE A 1089 -47.54 -6.67 14.74
N ILE A 1090 -47.50 -7.96 15.01
CA ILE A 1090 -47.63 -8.52 16.35
C ILE A 1090 -46.23 -8.75 16.87
N TYR A 1091 -45.89 -8.16 18.02
CA TYR A 1091 -44.60 -8.35 18.67
C TYR A 1091 -44.76 -9.08 20.01
N SER A 1092 -43.99 -10.14 20.23
CA SER A 1092 -43.94 -10.86 21.51
C SER A 1092 -42.55 -11.41 21.79
N GLN A 1093 -42.00 -11.17 22.99
CA GLN A 1093 -40.66 -11.67 23.34
C GLN A 1093 -40.61 -13.20 23.48
N ASN A 1094 -41.69 -13.82 23.95
CA ASN A 1094 -41.80 -15.27 24.13
C ASN A 1094 -43.27 -15.69 23.94
N PRO A 1095 -43.75 -15.79 22.69
CA PRO A 1095 -45.11 -16.21 22.42
C PRO A 1095 -45.30 -17.69 22.76
N ASP A 1096 -46.44 -18.02 23.38
CA ASP A 1096 -46.88 -19.41 23.48
C ASP A 1096 -47.52 -19.90 22.16
N PRO A 1097 -47.62 -21.22 21.93
CA PRO A 1097 -48.17 -21.74 20.68
C PRO A 1097 -49.63 -21.35 20.39
N ASN A 1098 -50.44 -21.04 21.42
CA ASN A 1098 -51.83 -20.63 21.23
C ASN A 1098 -51.90 -19.19 20.72
N LEU A 1099 -51.06 -18.29 21.24
CA LEU A 1099 -50.90 -16.95 20.70
C LEU A 1099 -50.53 -17.03 19.21
N VAL A 1100 -49.49 -17.78 18.86
CA VAL A 1100 -49.04 -17.91 17.46
C VAL A 1100 -50.16 -18.41 16.54
N LYS A 1101 -50.92 -19.44 16.96
CA LYS A 1101 -52.06 -19.98 16.20
C LYS A 1101 -53.20 -18.97 16.06
N SER A 1102 -53.59 -18.32 17.16
CA SER A 1102 -54.73 -17.39 17.19
C SER A 1102 -54.45 -16.07 16.45
N SER A 1103 -53.17 -15.69 16.32
CA SER A 1103 -52.75 -14.48 15.61
C SER A 1103 -52.94 -14.53 14.09
N ASN A 1104 -53.09 -15.74 13.49
CA ASN A 1104 -53.32 -15.94 12.05
C ASN A 1104 -52.38 -15.10 11.16
N VAL A 1105 -51.07 -15.20 11.41
CA VAL A 1105 -50.02 -14.45 10.71
C VAL A 1105 -49.55 -15.15 9.44
N SER A 1106 -49.12 -14.38 8.43
CA SER A 1106 -48.60 -14.92 7.17
C SER A 1106 -47.25 -15.64 7.34
N TYR A 1107 -46.40 -15.12 8.21
CA TYR A 1107 -45.11 -15.67 8.58
C TYR A 1107 -44.61 -15.05 9.90
N ALA A 1108 -43.58 -15.66 10.48
CA ALA A 1108 -42.90 -15.14 11.67
C ALA A 1108 -41.42 -14.83 11.43
N ILE A 1109 -40.92 -13.79 12.09
CA ILE A 1109 -39.49 -13.44 12.18
C ILE A 1109 -39.10 -13.58 13.65
N VAL A 1110 -38.29 -14.59 13.98
CA VAL A 1110 -37.79 -14.87 15.32
C VAL A 1110 -36.37 -14.29 15.44
N VAL A 1111 -36.16 -13.36 16.36
CA VAL A 1111 -34.86 -12.73 16.61
C VAL A 1111 -34.39 -13.11 18.01
N VAL A 1112 -33.39 -13.99 18.07
CA VAL A 1112 -32.84 -14.57 19.30
C VAL A 1112 -31.32 -14.66 19.21
N GLY A 1113 -30.64 -14.90 20.32
CA GLY A 1113 -29.18 -14.88 20.31
C GLY A 1113 -28.54 -14.92 21.69
N GLU A 1114 -27.28 -14.51 21.75
CA GLU A 1114 -26.50 -14.41 22.98
C GLU A 1114 -26.81 -13.09 23.73
N LEU A 1115 -26.61 -13.07 25.04
CA LEU A 1115 -26.59 -11.82 25.81
C LEU A 1115 -25.27 -11.07 25.52
N PRO A 1116 -25.17 -9.76 25.77
CA PRO A 1116 -23.89 -9.07 25.74
C PRO A 1116 -22.91 -9.69 26.73
N TYR A 1117 -21.69 -9.96 26.27
CA TYR A 1117 -20.58 -10.48 27.05
C TYR A 1117 -19.26 -9.94 26.52
N ALA A 1118 -18.22 -9.98 27.35
CA ALA A 1118 -16.84 -9.80 26.95
C ALA A 1118 -15.92 -10.69 27.81
N GLU A 1119 -14.82 -11.15 27.22
CA GLU A 1119 -13.75 -11.87 27.90
C GLU A 1119 -14.25 -13.13 28.65
N SER A 1120 -13.74 -13.41 29.85
CA SER A 1120 -14.04 -14.64 30.59
C SER A 1120 -15.52 -14.83 30.93
N VAL A 1121 -16.32 -13.75 30.97
CA VAL A 1121 -17.79 -13.85 31.15
C VAL A 1121 -18.45 -14.50 29.92
N GLY A 1122 -17.83 -14.35 28.75
CA GLY A 1122 -18.25 -15.00 27.52
C GLY A 1122 -17.71 -16.41 27.34
N ASP A 1123 -16.83 -16.91 28.20
CA ASP A 1123 -16.37 -18.30 28.08
C ASP A 1123 -17.54 -19.24 28.36
N ASP A 1124 -17.93 -20.03 27.37
CA ASP A 1124 -19.11 -20.89 27.45
C ASP A 1124 -18.75 -22.29 26.92
N PRO A 1125 -18.71 -23.33 27.77
CA PRO A 1125 -18.42 -24.69 27.34
C PRO A 1125 -19.57 -25.33 26.54
N ASP A 1126 -20.79 -24.81 26.68
CA ASP A 1126 -22.02 -25.42 26.18
C ASP A 1126 -22.57 -24.71 24.93
N LEU A 1127 -22.23 -23.42 24.73
CA LEU A 1127 -22.56 -22.62 23.55
C LEU A 1127 -24.05 -22.69 23.16
N ASN A 1128 -24.94 -22.69 24.16
CA ASN A 1128 -26.36 -22.83 23.98
C ASN A 1128 -27.04 -21.48 23.71
N ILE A 1129 -28.15 -21.50 22.96
CA ILE A 1129 -29.02 -20.33 22.83
C ILE A 1129 -29.69 -20.08 24.19
N ILE A 1130 -29.62 -18.85 24.69
CA ILE A 1130 -30.13 -18.51 26.02
C ILE A 1130 -31.66 -18.54 26.03
N GLU A 1131 -32.28 -19.08 27.09
CA GLU A 1131 -33.73 -19.05 27.27
C GLU A 1131 -34.24 -17.61 27.49
N PRO A 1132 -35.42 -17.22 26.95
CA PRO A 1132 -36.44 -18.07 26.33
C PRO A 1132 -36.22 -18.36 24.83
N GLY A 1133 -35.01 -18.15 24.27
CA GLY A 1133 -34.75 -18.24 22.84
C GLY A 1133 -35.05 -19.61 22.22
N GLN A 1134 -34.63 -20.70 22.89
CA GLN A 1134 -34.92 -22.07 22.44
C GLN A 1134 -36.43 -22.33 22.45
N THR A 1135 -37.10 -21.97 23.55
CA THR A 1135 -38.56 -22.08 23.69
C THR A 1135 -39.29 -21.25 22.64
N THR A 1136 -38.82 -20.04 22.33
CA THR A 1136 -39.39 -19.13 21.33
C THR A 1136 -39.30 -19.71 19.93
N ILE A 1137 -38.14 -20.28 19.55
CA ILE A 1137 -37.98 -20.97 18.27
C ILE A 1137 -39.00 -22.10 18.17
N ASN A 1138 -39.06 -22.99 19.18
CA ASN A 1138 -39.96 -24.14 19.16
C ASN A 1138 -41.45 -23.74 19.08
N ASN A 1139 -41.87 -22.80 19.93
CA ASN A 1139 -43.27 -22.37 20.01
C ASN A 1139 -43.74 -21.62 18.75
N THR A 1140 -42.83 -20.96 18.04
CA THR A 1140 -43.16 -20.15 16.86
C THR A 1140 -42.99 -20.94 15.57
N CYS A 1141 -41.78 -21.44 15.33
CA CYS A 1141 -41.40 -22.13 14.09
C CYS A 1141 -42.07 -23.49 13.93
N GLY A 1142 -42.47 -24.14 15.03
CA GLY A 1142 -43.27 -25.36 14.98
C GLY A 1142 -44.74 -25.14 14.58
N VAL A 1143 -45.19 -23.88 14.49
CA VAL A 1143 -46.61 -23.52 14.27
C VAL A 1143 -46.81 -22.78 12.94
N VAL A 1144 -45.92 -21.86 12.59
CA VAL A 1144 -46.00 -21.05 11.37
C VAL A 1144 -44.64 -20.97 10.70
N ARG A 1145 -44.62 -20.76 9.37
CA ARG A 1145 -43.36 -20.60 8.63
C ARG A 1145 -42.55 -19.46 9.22
N CYS A 1146 -41.27 -19.72 9.50
CA CYS A 1146 -40.45 -18.80 10.26
C CYS A 1146 -39.06 -18.55 9.67
N VAL A 1147 -38.58 -17.32 9.85
CA VAL A 1147 -37.16 -16.96 9.70
C VAL A 1147 -36.57 -16.77 11.09
N VAL A 1148 -35.45 -17.43 11.39
CA VAL A 1148 -34.67 -17.17 12.61
C VAL A 1148 -33.48 -16.30 12.26
N VAL A 1149 -33.38 -15.13 12.89
CA VAL A 1149 -32.23 -14.23 12.85
C VAL A 1149 -31.45 -14.38 14.15
N MET A 1150 -30.26 -14.96 14.05
CA MET A 1150 -29.37 -15.26 15.17
C MET A 1150 -28.42 -14.10 15.45
N ILE A 1151 -28.65 -13.36 16.54
CA ILE A 1151 -27.76 -12.29 17.02
C ILE A 1151 -26.66 -12.92 17.88
N THR A 1152 -25.51 -13.21 17.29
CA THR A 1152 -24.45 -13.98 17.96
C THR A 1152 -23.07 -13.44 17.60
N GLY A 1153 -22.09 -13.57 18.51
CA GLY A 1153 -20.70 -13.22 18.25
C GLY A 1153 -19.88 -14.38 17.65
N ARG A 1154 -20.43 -15.59 17.71
CA ARG A 1154 -19.79 -16.85 17.36
C ARG A 1154 -20.84 -17.92 17.01
N PRO A 1155 -20.45 -19.03 16.37
CA PRO A 1155 -21.35 -20.18 16.20
C PRO A 1155 -21.84 -20.72 17.55
N VAL A 1156 -23.14 -21.04 17.61
CA VAL A 1156 -23.83 -21.63 18.79
C VAL A 1156 -24.57 -22.91 18.39
N VAL A 1157 -24.99 -23.71 19.37
CA VAL A 1157 -25.79 -24.93 19.14
C VAL A 1157 -27.14 -24.59 18.51
N ILE A 1158 -27.32 -24.95 17.24
CA ILE A 1158 -28.57 -24.72 16.48
C ILE A 1158 -29.17 -26.01 15.88
N ALA A 1159 -28.36 -27.07 15.74
CA ALA A 1159 -28.75 -28.31 15.07
C ALA A 1159 -30.08 -28.91 15.56
N PRO A 1160 -30.40 -28.94 16.87
CA PRO A 1160 -31.68 -29.51 17.37
C PRO A 1160 -32.94 -28.79 16.87
N TYR A 1161 -32.83 -27.55 16.40
CA TYR A 1161 -33.97 -26.73 15.99
C TYR A 1161 -34.10 -26.58 14.47
N LEU A 1162 -33.09 -26.99 13.70
CA LEU A 1162 -33.00 -26.70 12.26
C LEU A 1162 -34.18 -27.22 11.46
N ASP A 1163 -34.78 -28.35 11.84
CA ASP A 1163 -35.91 -28.94 11.11
C ASP A 1163 -37.17 -28.08 11.17
N ASN A 1164 -37.34 -27.31 12.25
CA ASN A 1164 -38.47 -26.40 12.43
C ASN A 1164 -38.26 -25.04 11.74
N ILE A 1165 -37.02 -24.67 11.42
CA ILE A 1165 -36.67 -23.33 10.91
C ILE A 1165 -36.73 -23.33 9.39
N ASP A 1166 -37.55 -22.47 8.75
CA ASP A 1166 -37.57 -22.38 7.28
C ASP A 1166 -36.36 -21.61 6.74
N ALA A 1167 -35.97 -20.50 7.38
CA ALA A 1167 -34.73 -19.80 7.03
C ALA A 1167 -33.93 -19.39 8.26
N LEU A 1168 -32.61 -19.49 8.16
CA LEU A 1168 -31.67 -19.18 9.25
C LEU A 1168 -30.66 -18.14 8.78
N VAL A 1169 -30.59 -17.02 9.48
CA VAL A 1169 -29.65 -15.92 9.21
C VAL A 1169 -28.72 -15.75 10.39
N ALA A 1170 -27.40 -15.80 10.16
CA ALA A 1170 -26.42 -15.40 11.14
C ALA A 1170 -26.18 -13.88 11.04
N ALA A 1171 -26.48 -13.18 12.13
CA ALA A 1171 -26.29 -11.75 12.28
C ALA A 1171 -25.23 -11.49 13.35
N TRP A 1172 -24.00 -11.22 12.89
CA TRP A 1172 -22.81 -11.07 13.72
C TRP A 1172 -22.78 -9.75 14.50
N LEU A 1173 -23.66 -9.63 15.51
CA LEU A 1173 -23.83 -8.45 16.37
C LEU A 1173 -23.88 -7.15 15.53
N PRO A 1174 -24.98 -6.88 14.80
CA PRO A 1174 -25.00 -5.91 13.69
C PRO A 1174 -24.84 -4.42 14.06
N GLY A 1175 -24.50 -4.07 15.31
CA GLY A 1175 -24.30 -2.68 15.73
C GLY A 1175 -25.61 -1.88 15.75
N THR A 1176 -25.59 -0.58 15.47
CA THR A 1176 -26.77 0.30 15.64
C THR A 1176 -27.77 0.27 14.49
N GLU A 1177 -27.44 -0.37 13.37
CA GLU A 1177 -28.18 -0.23 12.11
C GLU A 1177 -29.07 -1.45 11.77
N GLY A 1178 -30.11 -1.67 12.58
CA GLY A 1178 -31.08 -2.76 12.36
C GLY A 1178 -31.77 -2.72 10.99
N GLN A 1179 -31.78 -1.55 10.33
CA GLN A 1179 -32.27 -1.39 8.97
C GLN A 1179 -31.53 -2.28 7.96
N GLY A 1180 -30.22 -2.50 8.14
CA GLY A 1180 -29.46 -3.38 7.25
C GLY A 1180 -29.92 -4.84 7.30
N VAL A 1181 -30.48 -5.27 8.44
CA VAL A 1181 -31.10 -6.59 8.60
C VAL A 1181 -32.42 -6.67 7.82
N ALA A 1182 -33.29 -5.66 7.97
CA ALA A 1182 -34.55 -5.62 7.24
C ALA A 1182 -34.32 -5.59 5.71
N ASP A 1183 -33.32 -4.84 5.24
CA ASP A 1183 -33.03 -4.71 3.81
C ASP A 1183 -32.80 -6.06 3.13
N VAL A 1184 -32.11 -7.00 3.78
CA VAL A 1184 -31.85 -8.33 3.21
C VAL A 1184 -33.01 -9.31 3.41
N LEU A 1185 -33.78 -9.17 4.50
CA LEU A 1185 -34.95 -10.01 4.75
C LEU A 1185 -36.08 -9.75 3.75
N PHE A 1186 -36.29 -8.49 3.35
CA PHE A 1186 -37.34 -8.09 2.43
C PHE A 1186 -36.87 -7.90 0.97
N GLY A 1187 -35.60 -8.19 0.69
CA GLY A 1187 -35.08 -8.20 -0.68
C GLY A 1187 -34.71 -6.84 -1.26
N ASP A 1188 -34.60 -5.78 -0.46
CA ASP A 1188 -33.99 -4.51 -0.89
C ASP A 1188 -32.49 -4.66 -1.17
N TYR A 1189 -31.87 -5.67 -0.55
CA TYR A 1189 -30.49 -6.09 -0.80
C TYR A 1189 -30.39 -7.62 -0.79
N GLY A 1190 -29.43 -8.18 -1.55
CA GLY A 1190 -29.18 -9.61 -1.60
C GLY A 1190 -28.18 -10.08 -0.54
N PHE A 1191 -28.35 -11.29 0.01
CA PHE A 1191 -27.35 -11.89 0.88
C PHE A 1191 -26.05 -12.16 0.11
N THR A 1192 -24.93 -11.71 0.67
CA THR A 1192 -23.59 -11.91 0.09
C THR A 1192 -22.56 -12.39 1.11
N GLY A 1193 -22.87 -12.30 2.40
CA GLY A 1193 -21.97 -12.68 3.48
C GLY A 1193 -21.62 -14.16 3.47
N LYS A 1194 -20.43 -14.47 3.96
CA LYS A 1194 -19.88 -15.83 4.10
C LYS A 1194 -19.40 -16.04 5.53
N LEU A 1195 -19.53 -17.27 6.02
CA LEU A 1195 -19.08 -17.68 7.34
C LEU A 1195 -17.56 -17.49 7.47
N PRO A 1196 -17.07 -16.66 8.41
CA PRO A 1196 -15.64 -16.56 8.71
C PRO A 1196 -15.19 -17.59 9.76
N ARG A 1197 -16.12 -18.43 10.23
CA ARG A 1197 -15.91 -19.54 11.15
C ARG A 1197 -16.78 -20.72 10.78
N THR A 1198 -16.29 -21.90 11.09
CA THR A 1198 -17.02 -23.14 10.96
C THR A 1198 -18.17 -23.19 11.98
N TRP A 1199 -19.37 -23.52 11.51
CA TRP A 1199 -20.50 -23.81 12.40
C TRP A 1199 -20.53 -25.30 12.72
N PHE A 1200 -20.49 -25.65 14.00
CA PHE A 1200 -20.45 -27.04 14.48
C PHE A 1200 -21.86 -27.64 14.67
N LYS A 1201 -21.94 -28.97 14.70
CA LYS A 1201 -23.18 -29.73 14.97
C LYS A 1201 -23.41 -29.89 16.47
N THR A 1202 -22.37 -30.29 17.20
CA THR A 1202 -22.38 -30.45 18.67
C THR A 1202 -21.08 -29.90 19.27
N VAL A 1203 -21.13 -29.45 20.53
CA VAL A 1203 -19.95 -28.89 21.23
C VAL A 1203 -18.81 -29.90 21.41
N ASP A 1204 -19.12 -31.20 21.40
CA ASP A 1204 -18.14 -32.29 21.48
C ASP A 1204 -17.19 -32.33 20.27
N GLN A 1205 -17.54 -31.66 19.16
CA GLN A 1205 -16.67 -31.55 17.98
C GLN A 1205 -15.53 -30.53 18.19
N LEU A 1206 -15.57 -29.70 19.23
CA LEU A 1206 -14.66 -28.57 19.39
C LEU A 1206 -13.35 -28.94 20.13
N PRO A 1207 -12.20 -28.38 19.70
CA PRO A 1207 -12.03 -27.40 18.63
C PRO A 1207 -12.09 -28.02 17.23
N MET A 1208 -12.76 -27.34 16.30
CA MET A 1208 -12.88 -27.74 14.89
C MET A 1208 -12.73 -26.52 14.00
N ASN A 1209 -11.79 -26.59 13.05
CA ASN A 1209 -11.47 -25.49 12.15
C ASN A 1209 -11.20 -25.98 10.74
N VAL A 1210 -11.31 -25.08 9.76
CA VAL A 1210 -10.91 -25.34 8.39
C VAL A 1210 -9.46 -25.83 8.31
N GLY A 1211 -9.25 -26.95 7.61
CA GLY A 1211 -7.94 -27.59 7.44
C GLY A 1211 -7.60 -28.67 8.46
N ASP A 1212 -8.41 -28.87 9.50
CA ASP A 1212 -8.21 -29.95 10.47
C ASP A 1212 -8.52 -31.33 9.82
N PRO A 1213 -7.84 -32.44 10.22
CA PRO A 1213 -7.98 -33.74 9.56
C PRO A 1213 -9.40 -34.35 9.60
N ASN A 1214 -10.18 -34.04 10.65
CA ASN A 1214 -11.52 -34.58 10.88
C ASN A 1214 -12.56 -33.44 10.81
N TYR A 1215 -12.60 -32.74 9.68
CA TYR A 1215 -13.47 -31.59 9.46
C TYR A 1215 -14.89 -32.00 9.03
N ASP A 1216 -15.83 -32.04 9.97
CA ASP A 1216 -17.24 -32.42 9.75
C ASP A 1216 -18.24 -31.35 10.29
N PRO A 1217 -18.36 -30.21 9.59
CA PRO A 1217 -19.15 -29.09 10.06
C PRO A 1217 -20.65 -29.24 9.80
N LEU A 1218 -21.46 -28.48 10.55
CA LEU A 1218 -22.87 -28.23 10.22
C LEU A 1218 -22.96 -27.27 9.02
N PHE A 1219 -22.22 -26.16 9.10
CA PHE A 1219 -21.99 -25.25 7.98
C PHE A 1219 -20.49 -24.94 7.89
N PRO A 1220 -19.83 -25.22 6.75
CA PRO A 1220 -18.39 -25.05 6.64
C PRO A 1220 -17.96 -23.59 6.65
N PHE A 1221 -16.70 -23.33 6.97
CA PHE A 1221 -16.04 -22.04 6.73
C PHE A 1221 -16.24 -21.62 5.27
N GLY A 1222 -16.56 -20.34 5.06
CA GLY A 1222 -16.89 -19.78 3.76
C GLY A 1222 -18.28 -20.12 3.23
N PHE A 1223 -19.13 -20.80 4.01
CA PHE A 1223 -20.53 -21.08 3.63
C PHE A 1223 -21.41 -19.83 3.71
N GLY A 1224 -22.47 -19.79 2.91
CA GLY A 1224 -23.47 -18.73 2.91
C GLY A 1224 -24.24 -18.72 1.60
N LEU A 1225 -25.56 -18.83 1.65
CA LEU A 1225 -26.43 -18.76 0.49
C LEU A 1225 -26.47 -17.31 -0.02
N ALA A 1226 -26.49 -17.15 -1.33
CA ALA A 1226 -26.61 -15.83 -1.96
C ALA A 1226 -28.03 -15.63 -2.49
N THR A 1227 -28.56 -14.42 -2.34
CA THR A 1227 -29.85 -14.03 -2.92
C THR A 1227 -29.67 -12.80 -3.80
N GLN A 1228 -30.59 -12.60 -4.74
CA GLN A 1228 -30.64 -11.38 -5.55
C GLN A 1228 -31.62 -10.37 -4.93
N PRO A 1229 -31.37 -9.05 -5.06
CA PRO A 1229 -32.37 -8.04 -4.74
C PRO A 1229 -33.63 -8.21 -5.60
N VAL A 1230 -34.79 -7.83 -5.05
CA VAL A 1230 -36.06 -7.81 -5.78
C VAL A 1230 -36.14 -6.49 -6.56
N ASN A 1231 -36.32 -6.55 -7.87
CA ASN A 1231 -36.50 -5.36 -8.70
C ASN A 1231 -37.78 -4.62 -8.30
N GLN A 1232 -37.68 -3.31 -8.05
CA GLN A 1232 -38.83 -2.46 -7.67
C GLN A 1232 -39.90 -2.33 -8.78
N ASP A 1233 -39.63 -2.83 -10.01
CA ASP A 1233 -40.55 -2.80 -11.16
C ASP A 1233 -41.50 -4.03 -11.24
N GLN A 1234 -41.55 -4.89 -10.22
CA GLN A 1234 -42.45 -6.06 -10.16
C GLN A 1234 -43.40 -6.08 -8.95
N ASN A 1235 -43.74 -4.91 -8.40
CA ASN A 1235 -44.88 -4.77 -7.47
C ASN A 1235 -46.08 -4.15 -8.16
#